data_AF-E3IZU5-F1
#
_entry.id   AF-E3IZU5-F1
#
_cell.length_a   1.000
_cell.length_b   1.000
_cell.length_c   1.000
_cell.angle_alpha   90.00
_cell.angle_beta   90.00
_cell.angle_gamma   90.00
#
_symmetry.space_group_name_H-M   'P 1'
#
loop_
_entity.id
_entity.type
_entity.pdbx_description
1 polymer ?
#
loop_
_entity_poly.entity_id
_entity_poly.type
_entity_poly.pdbx_seq_one_letter_code
_entity_poly.pdbx_strand_id
1 'polypeptide(L)'
;MIVICLALAMSSGLPGLTGTALAVAASPGGGSGPASATPAGGTGGAASTGAPQPGAGGHVPVPAGDVAALAVGTPDGVNVLVPNSATVGGWRELTNLSVQGWDTPMWTEFHCVTGDGRYMAVTFAPIGMADDETLRDEGAFGAIVDLRTGSRWVLPVRVGLKYYSPGCGTGTDVVFSRNTGTDHANTELIRVDAAGSKIRDRRTVTGRVASAVPTAKGVAAADGSRVISVAANGGTSTLATAPGAVFDLRPSSSDGLDYLAVTGPTTSKAFRRGSNGKVAELADGPLRNMALWQGRGGKNHLVGRPSRVAGGNPIDVLGTDTQPADLSLEGGLVVDGEDVPGGTAPTKTTSAITIRNRSRSGGAATATQVTAAAADQAPAASASPAPSSLAPGTLKPNTLPSGGAAGSGSPCAVAPLDPSMQVIQPSPAQIQWSAYRAVSGGLTTQRPANWEKHGLPAYTPASLIPIASLAGAPSGGHIPTQVLEGVLAQESNFSQASWRALPGIASDPLIANYYGTAYSSDGSLIVGANPANADCGYGVGQITSGMTGTATSPWSDTVKLAIATDYEVNELAAVKMLTDFWNQLYGMGILANNGDPTKIENWYFAIWAYNTGIHTAPLPSNYHSLGLGWTNNPAQNDYPPNRQPFLSVTYDDAAHPSRWPYQEKVLGWAANSQLDLINGGFKYTASGILNLPQNYFLFCTSANNCSQTNTSGGYCNNADRSYCAWHTAVTWTSVDRPDLASENPAGDVGGGEPAVADPYPASCSAAASPVVQTPGTTALPGGAVIVDELSSSATNLAGCATTSSAGTFALTYGTDSSGHPLGAIDTHQLGVGYMGHTYFARTVALARASASNSVGVTGTWTPPSSVTGWQRIWVHIPDNGADTQQADYIINTGTTTKDRIVNQRWNQNSWFDLGSYQLSAGAYVYLTNVTNNDWNHTVDLAWDAIAFTPSSKPAVDYVALGDSYQAGEGVQPYYGNADRPVMNGIGDACHRSPQAYSNTVFNALRAAHPGDDEFHFLACSGAVINDINGQHYDQGEVPQLYQNWLDENTTNVTIGIGGNDSRFSTIVQACLLDNLSSAFSQLPLNGPNCMASDFHLTFNGTVDPQPLTVQEPIVIDGLKPRLVALYQQIHSLAPNAKITVLGYPHIVTTGSLRLDICTVAINPDLAQWFADMADRLDSVTSQAVSEAGVGATFVNPVSTFSGPPDHGACTFHDGDEWINSLVPHSSTGSGSTNPGPGSFHPDAAGHGADAGLINASLGV
;
A
#
# COMPACT_ATOMS: atom_id res chain seq x y z
N MET A 1 -39.84 18.23 -5.88
CA MET A 1 -41.12 18.76 -5.36
C MET A 1 -42.22 17.74 -5.67
N ILE A 2 -42.83 17.14 -4.64
CA ILE A 2 -44.10 16.38 -4.62
C ILE A 2 -44.16 15.02 -5.37
N VAL A 3 -43.83 13.96 -4.60
CA VAL A 3 -44.49 12.65 -4.35
C VAL A 3 -45.74 12.29 -5.19
N ILE A 4 -45.79 11.04 -5.70
CA ILE A 4 -46.85 10.02 -5.43
C ILE A 4 -46.39 8.62 -5.88
N CYS A 5 -46.46 7.67 -4.94
CA CYS A 5 -46.34 6.22 -5.12
C CYS A 5 -47.56 5.63 -5.83
N LEU A 6 -47.37 4.51 -6.55
CA LEU A 6 -48.38 3.45 -6.62
C LEU A 6 -47.70 2.09 -6.84
N ALA A 7 -47.86 1.19 -5.89
CA ALA A 7 -47.59 -0.24 -6.02
C ALA A 7 -48.93 -0.97 -6.17
N LEU A 8 -48.99 -1.99 -7.04
CA LEU A 8 -50.07 -2.97 -7.07
C LEU A 8 -49.50 -4.39 -7.24
N ALA A 9 -50.11 -5.29 -6.48
CA ALA A 9 -49.74 -6.67 -6.21
C ALA A 9 -50.39 -7.69 -7.16
N MET A 10 -49.89 -8.94 -7.12
CA MET A 10 -50.62 -10.21 -6.77
C MET A 10 -50.00 -11.45 -7.47
N SER A 11 -49.49 -12.41 -6.67
CA SER A 11 -50.00 -13.80 -6.45
C SER A 11 -49.59 -14.81 -7.55
N SER A 12 -49.22 -16.08 -7.36
CA SER A 12 -49.50 -17.20 -6.42
C SER A 12 -48.42 -18.28 -6.73
N GLY A 13 -47.99 -19.24 -5.89
CA GLY A 13 -48.70 -20.22 -5.06
C GLY A 13 -47.74 -21.34 -4.62
N LEU A 14 -47.94 -21.86 -3.40
CA LEU A 14 -47.31 -23.04 -2.77
C LEU A 14 -48.25 -24.26 -2.90
N PRO A 15 -47.80 -25.52 -2.70
CA PRO A 15 -47.84 -26.20 -1.38
C PRO A 15 -46.67 -27.22 -1.17
N GLY A 16 -46.37 -27.82 -0.01
CA GLY A 16 -46.92 -27.90 1.35
C GLY A 16 -45.95 -28.72 2.25
N LEU A 17 -45.81 -28.37 3.53
CA LEU A 17 -46.29 -29.11 4.74
C LEU A 17 -45.53 -30.42 5.08
N THR A 18 -44.91 -30.56 6.26
CA THR A 18 -45.49 -30.85 7.60
C THR A 18 -44.35 -30.78 8.65
N GLY A 19 -44.49 -30.47 9.95
CA GLY A 19 -45.63 -30.15 10.82
C GLY A 19 -45.19 -29.90 12.29
N THR A 20 -46.01 -29.11 13.01
CA THR A 20 -46.35 -29.10 14.46
C THR A 20 -45.28 -28.77 15.51
N ALA A 21 -45.32 -27.74 16.40
CA ALA A 21 -46.29 -26.81 17.02
C ALA A 21 -46.70 -27.10 18.50
N LEU A 22 -46.88 -25.99 19.26
CA LEU A 22 -47.64 -25.72 20.52
C LEU A 22 -46.85 -25.82 21.86
N ALA A 23 -47.02 -24.98 22.91
CA ALA A 23 -47.96 -23.89 23.28
C ALA A 23 -47.55 -23.33 24.69
N VAL A 24 -47.54 -22.02 25.04
CA VAL A 24 -48.63 -21.11 25.52
C VAL A 24 -48.49 -20.65 27.01
N ALA A 25 -48.83 -19.37 27.23
CA ALA A 25 -49.39 -18.68 28.43
C ALA A 25 -48.44 -18.22 29.56
N ALA A 26 -48.67 -17.12 30.29
CA ALA A 26 -49.57 -15.95 30.21
C ALA A 26 -49.19 -15.00 31.37
N SER A 27 -49.30 -13.67 31.18
CA SER A 27 -49.27 -12.66 32.26
C SER A 27 -50.67 -12.46 32.88
N PRO A 28 -50.82 -11.90 34.10
CA PRO A 28 -51.22 -10.48 34.19
C PRO A 28 -50.87 -9.70 35.50
N GLY A 29 -50.72 -8.36 35.34
CA GLY A 29 -51.19 -7.27 36.24
C GLY A 29 -50.39 -6.96 37.52
N GLY A 30 -50.11 -5.71 37.93
CA GLY A 30 -50.52 -4.38 37.47
C GLY A 30 -50.50 -3.40 38.66
N GLY A 31 -50.08 -2.15 38.46
CA GLY A 31 -50.15 -1.09 39.47
C GLY A 31 -49.54 0.23 38.99
N SER A 32 -50.38 1.26 38.82
CA SER A 32 -50.14 2.49 38.07
C SER A 32 -50.23 3.78 38.90
N GLY A 33 -49.31 4.73 38.65
CA GLY A 33 -49.45 6.21 38.78
C GLY A 33 -49.28 6.84 40.18
N PRO A 34 -49.04 8.18 40.31
CA PRO A 34 -49.16 9.27 39.32
C PRO A 34 -48.00 10.31 39.28
N ALA A 35 -48.16 11.33 38.44
CA ALA A 35 -47.20 12.42 38.10
C ALA A 35 -47.07 13.55 39.15
N SER A 36 -45.90 14.23 39.18
CA SER A 36 -45.68 15.70 39.05
C SER A 36 -44.36 16.21 39.67
N ALA A 37 -43.70 17.14 38.96
CA ALA A 37 -42.76 18.20 39.40
C ALA A 37 -41.22 17.96 39.47
N THR A 38 -40.52 18.85 38.77
CA THR A 38 -39.07 19.10 38.52
C THR A 38 -38.23 19.44 39.76
N PRO A 39 -36.88 19.26 39.77
CA PRO A 39 -35.97 20.37 39.42
C PRO A 39 -34.59 20.05 38.78
N ALA A 40 -34.12 21.01 37.98
CA ALA A 40 -32.72 21.51 37.81
C ALA A 40 -31.61 20.64 37.17
N GLY A 41 -31.39 20.88 35.87
CA GLY A 41 -30.15 21.41 35.27
C GLY A 41 -28.78 20.82 35.64
N GLY A 42 -28.17 20.12 34.67
CA GLY A 42 -26.74 19.81 34.62
C GLY A 42 -26.38 19.02 33.36
N THR A 43 -25.85 19.70 32.35
CA THR A 43 -25.47 19.15 31.04
C THR A 43 -24.20 18.28 31.15
N GLY A 44 -24.34 16.97 30.92
CA GLY A 44 -23.24 16.06 30.62
C GLY A 44 -23.69 15.14 29.48
N GLY A 45 -23.48 15.56 28.23
CA GLY A 45 -23.75 14.75 27.06
C GLY A 45 -22.53 13.95 26.68
N ALA A 46 -22.59 12.63 26.85
CA ALA A 46 -21.69 11.70 26.19
C ALA A 46 -21.85 11.83 24.67
N ALA A 47 -20.78 12.15 23.95
CA ALA A 47 -20.80 12.17 22.49
C ALA A 47 -20.72 10.73 21.98
N SER A 48 -21.81 10.26 21.36
CA SER A 48 -21.86 9.02 20.59
C SER A 48 -21.06 9.19 19.29
N THR A 49 -19.99 8.42 19.12
CA THR A 49 -19.23 8.31 17.87
C THR A 49 -19.95 7.36 16.91
N GLY A 50 -20.92 7.88 16.15
CA GLY A 50 -21.42 7.21 14.96
C GLY A 50 -20.59 7.62 13.75
N ALA A 51 -20.10 6.65 12.98
CA ALA A 51 -19.42 6.90 11.71
C ALA A 51 -20.33 7.76 10.79
N PRO A 52 -19.84 8.88 10.23
CA PRO A 52 -20.65 9.68 9.33
C PRO A 52 -20.86 8.90 8.02
N GLN A 53 -22.13 8.67 7.67
CA GLN A 53 -22.50 8.29 6.30
C GLN A 53 -22.12 9.45 5.35
N PRO A 54 -21.54 9.19 4.17
CA PRO A 54 -21.18 10.24 3.21
C PRO A 54 -22.45 10.88 2.64
N GLY A 55 -22.84 12.01 3.20
CA GLY A 55 -23.82 12.89 2.60
C GLY A 55 -23.22 13.63 1.41
N ALA A 56 -23.96 13.75 0.31
CA ALA A 56 -23.61 14.63 -0.80
C ALA A 56 -23.51 16.09 -0.29
N GLY A 57 -22.29 16.66 -0.19
CA GLY A 57 -22.14 18.03 0.30
C GLY A 57 -20.72 18.60 0.33
N GLY A 58 -20.45 19.57 -0.57
CA GLY A 58 -19.57 20.73 -0.37
C GLY A 58 -18.08 20.50 -0.10
N HIS A 59 -17.25 20.54 -1.13
CA HIS A 59 -15.79 20.60 -1.00
C HIS A 59 -15.29 21.98 -0.53
N VAL A 60 -14.16 22.00 0.20
CA VAL A 60 -13.53 23.23 0.70
C VAL A 60 -12.37 23.62 -0.23
N PRO A 61 -12.50 24.69 -1.03
CA PRO A 61 -11.42 25.11 -1.92
C PRO A 61 -10.26 25.73 -1.14
N VAL A 62 -9.04 25.51 -1.63
CA VAL A 62 -7.86 26.24 -1.15
C VAL A 62 -7.92 27.68 -1.67
N PRO A 63 -7.77 28.71 -0.80
CA PRO A 63 -7.80 30.10 -1.23
C PRO A 63 -6.72 30.40 -2.28
N ALA A 64 -7.04 31.30 -3.22
CA ALA A 64 -6.10 31.69 -4.28
C ALA A 64 -4.80 32.26 -3.71
N GLY A 65 -3.65 31.71 -4.12
CA GLY A 65 -2.31 32.10 -3.66
C GLY A 65 -1.84 31.40 -2.38
N ASP A 66 -2.71 30.64 -1.73
CA ASP A 66 -2.35 29.76 -0.62
C ASP A 66 -1.76 28.44 -1.15
N VAL A 67 -0.94 27.78 -0.33
CA VAL A 67 -0.30 26.49 -0.66
C VAL A 67 -0.63 25.52 0.46
N ALA A 68 -1.28 24.42 0.10
CA ALA A 68 -1.52 23.28 0.95
C ALA A 68 -0.83 22.07 0.33
N ALA A 69 -0.18 21.26 1.15
CA ALA A 69 0.40 19.99 0.74
C ALA A 69 0.54 19.12 1.98
N LEU A 70 0.08 17.88 1.91
CA LEU A 70 0.06 16.93 3.01
C LEU A 70 0.96 15.74 2.68
N ALA A 71 1.55 15.10 3.67
CA ALA A 71 2.19 13.80 3.52
C ALA A 71 1.43 12.78 4.39
N VAL A 72 1.08 11.62 3.82
CA VAL A 72 0.28 10.59 4.50
C VAL A 72 0.95 9.24 4.35
N GLY A 73 1.20 8.56 5.46
CA GLY A 73 1.76 7.21 5.46
C GLY A 73 0.73 6.14 5.09
N THR A 74 1.10 5.22 4.20
CA THR A 74 0.31 4.05 3.77
C THR A 74 1.19 2.79 3.84
N PRO A 75 0.67 1.57 3.60
CA PRO A 75 1.51 0.37 3.49
C PRO A 75 2.57 0.46 2.37
N ASP A 76 2.28 1.20 1.30
CA ASP A 76 3.13 1.27 0.10
C ASP A 76 4.21 2.36 0.18
N GLY A 77 4.06 3.35 1.05
CA GLY A 77 4.99 4.46 1.22
C GLY A 77 4.35 5.66 1.90
N VAL A 78 4.94 6.85 1.72
CA VAL A 78 4.36 8.12 2.14
C VAL A 78 3.87 8.89 0.92
N ASN A 79 2.57 9.06 0.80
CA ASN A 79 1.90 9.75 -0.29
C ASN A 79 1.91 11.27 -0.03
N VAL A 80 2.51 12.04 -0.93
CA VAL A 80 2.48 13.51 -0.89
C VAL A 80 1.29 13.99 -1.72
N LEU A 81 0.35 14.65 -1.06
CA LEU A 81 -0.94 15.05 -1.61
C LEU A 81 -1.00 16.58 -1.77
N VAL A 82 -1.61 17.03 -2.86
CA VAL A 82 -1.83 18.46 -3.15
C VAL A 82 -3.29 18.70 -3.58
N PRO A 83 -3.80 19.94 -3.46
CA PRO A 83 -5.11 20.29 -3.98
C PRO A 83 -5.25 19.98 -5.47
N ASN A 84 -6.37 19.37 -5.85
CA ASN A 84 -6.68 19.03 -7.23
C ASN A 84 -7.29 20.25 -7.95
N SER A 85 -6.67 20.67 -9.05
CA SER A 85 -7.17 21.79 -9.86
C SER A 85 -8.40 21.45 -10.70
N ALA A 86 -8.65 20.17 -10.98
CA ALA A 86 -9.79 19.70 -11.77
C ALA A 86 -11.09 19.61 -10.94
N THR A 87 -10.97 19.44 -9.62
CA THR A 87 -12.10 19.30 -8.70
C THR A 87 -11.97 20.33 -7.59
N VAL A 88 -12.88 21.29 -7.54
CA VAL A 88 -12.89 22.34 -6.50
C VAL A 88 -12.85 21.68 -5.12
N GLY A 89 -11.79 21.93 -4.34
CA GLY A 89 -11.62 21.40 -2.98
C GLY A 89 -11.33 19.90 -2.87
N GLY A 90 -11.06 19.23 -3.99
CA GLY A 90 -10.55 17.86 -4.01
C GLY A 90 -9.03 17.82 -3.78
N TRP A 91 -8.51 16.62 -3.50
CA TRP A 91 -7.08 16.35 -3.36
C TRP A 91 -6.64 15.35 -4.42
N ARG A 92 -5.35 15.39 -4.77
CA ARG A 92 -4.72 14.40 -5.64
C ARG A 92 -3.35 14.04 -5.08
N GLU A 93 -2.90 12.84 -5.38
CA GLU A 93 -1.51 12.52 -5.18
C GLU A 93 -0.60 13.29 -6.15
N LEU A 94 0.54 13.73 -5.62
CA LEU A 94 1.62 14.33 -6.37
C LEU A 94 2.78 13.35 -6.58
N THR A 95 3.17 12.59 -5.56
CA THR A 95 4.20 11.55 -5.60
C THR A 95 4.13 10.69 -4.34
N ASN A 96 4.74 9.49 -4.36
CA ASN A 96 4.91 8.66 -3.17
C ASN A 96 6.39 8.38 -2.87
N LEU A 97 6.71 8.40 -1.58
CA LEU A 97 8.03 8.16 -1.02
C LEU A 97 8.06 6.77 -0.39
N SER A 98 8.73 5.84 -1.03
CA SER A 98 8.97 4.51 -0.49
C SER A 98 10.40 4.07 -0.73
N VAL A 99 10.84 3.10 0.07
CA VAL A 99 12.15 2.48 -0.08
C VAL A 99 11.99 0.98 -0.16
N GLN A 100 12.53 0.41 -1.23
CA GLN A 100 12.44 -1.02 -1.51
C GLN A 100 13.20 -1.84 -0.46
N GLY A 101 12.70 -3.05 -0.17
CA GLY A 101 13.32 -3.99 0.76
C GLY A 101 12.99 -3.77 2.24
N TRP A 102 12.02 -2.93 2.55
CA TRP A 102 11.45 -2.81 3.91
C TRP A 102 10.08 -3.47 3.94
N ASP A 103 9.92 -4.45 4.83
CA ASP A 103 8.62 -5.01 5.16
C ASP A 103 8.03 -4.24 6.36
N THR A 104 6.85 -3.64 6.18
CA THR A 104 6.19 -2.83 7.20
C THR A 104 4.69 -2.77 6.94
N PRO A 105 3.84 -2.80 7.98
CA PRO A 105 2.40 -2.68 7.80
C PRO A 105 1.99 -1.26 7.36
N MET A 106 2.77 -0.24 7.74
CA MET A 106 2.56 1.16 7.35
C MET A 106 3.88 1.94 7.37
N TRP A 107 3.91 3.03 6.62
CA TRP A 107 4.92 4.08 6.74
C TRP A 107 4.42 5.20 7.65
N THR A 108 5.35 5.96 8.24
CA THR A 108 5.08 7.15 9.07
C THR A 108 6.03 8.27 8.66
N GLU A 109 5.65 9.51 8.96
CA GLU A 109 6.38 10.68 8.47
C GLU A 109 6.33 11.90 9.41
N PHE A 110 7.24 12.85 9.17
CA PHE A 110 7.10 14.24 9.58
C PHE A 110 7.56 15.15 8.44
N HIS A 111 6.79 16.20 8.16
CA HIS A 111 7.11 17.11 7.06
C HIS A 111 7.07 18.59 7.46
N CYS A 112 7.63 19.41 6.56
CA CYS A 112 7.41 20.85 6.55
C CYS A 112 7.44 21.38 5.11
N VAL A 113 6.70 22.46 4.86
CA VAL A 113 6.74 23.19 3.59
C VAL A 113 7.65 24.41 3.72
N THR A 114 8.50 24.65 2.71
CA THR A 114 9.38 25.82 2.66
C THR A 114 8.57 27.11 2.62
N GLY A 115 9.09 28.19 3.21
CA GLY A 115 8.34 29.45 3.33
C GLY A 115 8.00 30.13 2.00
N ASP A 116 8.63 29.74 0.89
CA ASP A 116 8.26 30.15 -0.47
C ASP A 116 7.10 29.33 -1.08
N GLY A 117 6.75 28.21 -0.45
CA GLY A 117 5.72 27.26 -0.85
C GLY A 117 6.06 26.42 -2.07
N ARG A 118 7.35 26.27 -2.40
CA ARG A 118 7.78 25.48 -3.55
C ARG A 118 8.17 24.05 -3.20
N TYR A 119 8.76 23.82 -2.03
CA TYR A 119 9.30 22.53 -1.66
C TYR A 119 8.68 22.02 -0.37
N MET A 120 8.49 20.71 -0.28
CA MET A 120 8.22 20.00 0.95
C MET A 120 9.46 19.20 1.34
N ALA A 121 9.86 19.28 2.59
CA ALA A 121 10.84 18.38 3.18
C ALA A 121 10.10 17.33 4.01
N VAL A 122 10.46 16.05 3.86
CA VAL A 122 9.81 14.93 4.53
C VAL A 122 10.88 14.06 5.19
N THR A 123 10.70 13.76 6.47
CA THR A 123 11.33 12.63 7.14
C THR A 123 10.34 11.48 7.13
N PHE A 124 10.72 10.30 6.65
CA PHE A 124 9.82 9.15 6.60
C PHE A 124 10.52 7.84 6.96
N ALA A 125 9.75 6.86 7.43
CA ALA A 125 10.25 5.55 7.84
C ALA A 125 9.13 4.50 7.95
N PRO A 126 9.44 3.20 7.87
CA PRO A 126 8.59 2.14 8.40
C PRO A 126 8.14 2.43 9.84
N ILE A 127 6.87 2.19 10.16
CA ILE A 127 6.29 2.56 11.44
C ILE A 127 6.96 1.87 12.64
N GLY A 128 7.43 0.63 12.47
CA GLY A 128 8.15 -0.12 13.52
C GLY A 128 9.46 0.54 13.96
N MET A 129 10.08 1.39 13.12
CA MET A 129 11.26 2.16 13.52
C MET A 129 10.97 3.17 14.62
N ALA A 130 9.71 3.51 14.89
CA ALA A 130 9.34 4.41 15.98
C ALA A 130 9.64 3.80 17.37
N ASP A 131 9.73 2.48 17.45
CA ASP A 131 9.96 1.70 18.68
C ASP A 131 11.42 1.25 18.87
N ASP A 132 12.22 1.26 17.81
CA ASP A 132 13.67 1.05 17.88
C ASP A 132 14.39 2.38 18.04
N GLU A 133 15.15 2.50 19.13
CA GLU A 133 15.88 3.71 19.48
C GLU A 133 16.87 4.17 18.40
N THR A 134 17.66 3.25 17.85
CA THR A 134 18.72 3.56 16.88
C THR A 134 18.09 3.96 15.55
N LEU A 135 17.10 3.20 15.11
CA LEU A 135 16.38 3.47 13.85
C LEU A 135 15.59 4.78 13.93
N ARG A 136 14.96 5.10 15.07
CA ARG A 136 14.31 6.39 15.29
C ARG A 136 15.29 7.55 15.35
N ASP A 137 16.43 7.39 16.00
CA ASP A 137 17.38 8.49 16.26
C ASP A 137 18.23 8.84 15.02
N GLU A 138 18.58 7.86 14.19
CA GLU A 138 19.42 8.07 12.99
C GLU A 138 19.14 7.15 11.79
N GLY A 139 18.08 6.33 11.81
CA GLY A 139 17.77 5.37 10.75
C GLY A 139 16.72 5.79 9.73
N ALA A 140 16.01 6.90 9.93
CA ALA A 140 14.95 7.35 9.02
C ALA A 140 15.48 7.93 7.69
N PHE A 141 14.59 8.08 6.72
CA PHE A 141 14.89 8.65 5.41
C PHE A 141 14.50 10.13 5.36
N GLY A 142 15.29 10.94 4.64
CA GLY A 142 14.94 12.33 4.36
C GLY A 142 14.69 12.52 2.87
N ALA A 143 13.70 13.32 2.49
CA ALA A 143 13.43 13.67 1.10
C ALA A 143 13.06 15.15 0.93
N ILE A 144 13.33 15.69 -0.25
CA ILE A 144 12.82 16.97 -0.74
C ILE A 144 11.90 16.69 -1.93
N VAL A 145 10.70 17.29 -1.93
CA VAL A 145 9.71 17.19 -3.01
C VAL A 145 9.40 18.59 -3.57
N ASP A 146 9.52 18.79 -4.88
CA ASP A 146 9.06 20.01 -5.55
C ASP A 146 7.54 19.92 -5.76
N LEU A 147 6.78 20.76 -5.05
CA LEU A 147 5.31 20.73 -5.01
C LEU A 147 4.64 21.13 -6.33
N ARG A 148 5.39 21.66 -7.32
CA ARG A 148 4.85 21.97 -8.65
C ARG A 148 4.98 20.81 -9.62
N THR A 149 6.04 20.03 -9.48
CA THR A 149 6.41 19.00 -10.47
C THR A 149 6.26 17.57 -9.95
N GLY A 150 6.20 17.38 -8.63
CA GLY A 150 6.27 16.06 -8.00
C GLY A 150 7.66 15.42 -8.03
N SER A 151 8.66 16.11 -8.58
CA SER A 151 10.05 15.64 -8.56
C SER A 151 10.55 15.55 -7.12
N ARG A 152 11.24 14.45 -6.81
CA ARG A 152 11.77 14.21 -5.46
C ARG A 152 13.26 13.91 -5.46
N TRP A 153 13.89 14.19 -4.33
CA TRP A 153 15.28 13.84 -4.04
C TRP A 153 15.37 13.25 -2.63
N VAL A 154 15.65 11.95 -2.54
CA VAL A 154 15.96 11.27 -1.28
C VAL A 154 17.42 11.60 -0.92
N LEU A 155 17.64 12.02 0.32
CA LEU A 155 18.95 12.44 0.81
C LEU A 155 19.92 11.25 0.82
N PRO A 156 21.21 11.45 0.45
CA PRO A 156 22.22 10.41 0.49
C PRO A 156 22.77 10.10 1.89
N VAL A 157 21.98 10.42 2.93
CA VAL A 157 22.27 10.23 4.35
C VAL A 157 20.97 9.96 5.09
N ARG A 158 21.04 9.13 6.14
CA ARG A 158 19.92 8.93 7.06
C ARG A 158 19.68 10.15 7.97
N VAL A 159 18.47 10.28 8.48
CA VAL A 159 18.00 11.33 9.39
C VAL A 159 17.27 10.70 10.59
N GLY A 160 16.89 11.48 11.60
CA GLY A 160 16.11 11.01 12.73
C GLY A 160 14.61 11.23 12.53
N LEU A 161 13.79 10.23 12.87
CA LEU A 161 12.33 10.32 12.90
C LEU A 161 11.87 11.10 14.15
N LYS A 162 11.88 12.43 14.04
CA LYS A 162 11.62 13.36 15.16
C LYS A 162 10.52 14.35 14.79
N TYR A 163 9.62 14.63 15.73
CA TYR A 163 8.51 15.58 15.51
C TYR A 163 8.96 17.00 15.08
N TYR A 164 10.23 17.33 15.38
CA TYR A 164 10.84 18.62 15.08
C TYR A 164 11.77 18.61 13.86
N SER A 165 11.84 17.51 13.11
CA SER A 165 12.69 17.33 11.93
C SER A 165 11.86 16.78 10.77
N PRO A 166 11.76 17.49 9.62
CA PRO A 166 12.62 18.58 9.20
C PRO A 166 12.20 19.98 9.70
N GLY A 167 13.15 20.91 9.69
CA GLY A 167 12.93 22.33 9.93
C GLY A 167 13.10 23.18 8.66
N CYS A 168 12.03 23.82 8.21
CA CYS A 168 12.00 24.62 6.98
C CYS A 168 12.31 26.10 7.22
N GLY A 169 13.00 26.72 6.26
CA GLY A 169 13.31 28.16 6.25
C GLY A 169 12.21 29.06 5.70
N THR A 170 12.42 30.37 5.76
CA THR A 170 11.58 31.36 5.05
C THR A 170 11.76 31.33 3.52
N GLY A 171 12.83 30.69 3.04
CA GLY A 171 13.14 30.44 1.63
C GLY A 171 13.29 28.93 1.37
N THR A 172 14.24 28.51 0.55
CA THR A 172 14.42 27.10 0.13
C THR A 172 15.37 26.27 1.01
N ASP A 173 15.96 26.85 2.04
CA ASP A 173 16.86 26.11 2.93
C ASP A 173 16.05 25.26 3.92
N VAL A 174 16.55 24.05 4.21
CA VAL A 174 15.97 23.06 5.12
C VAL A 174 17.06 22.52 6.07
N VAL A 175 16.68 22.11 7.28
CA VAL A 175 17.55 21.40 8.21
C VAL A 175 16.91 20.09 8.63
N PHE A 176 17.61 18.98 8.42
CA PHE A 176 17.27 17.70 9.05
C PHE A 176 18.16 17.48 10.29
N SER A 177 17.64 16.76 11.27
CA SER A 177 18.37 16.42 12.50
C SER A 177 18.45 14.90 12.67
N ARG A 178 19.57 14.42 13.23
CA ARG A 178 19.69 13.06 13.76
C ARG A 178 20.61 13.03 14.97
N ASN A 179 20.44 12.06 15.85
CA ASN A 179 21.36 11.88 16.98
C ASN A 179 22.42 10.84 16.60
N THR A 180 23.70 11.11 16.86
CA THR A 180 24.84 10.32 16.39
C THR A 180 25.90 10.14 17.49
N GLY A 181 26.88 9.28 17.24
CA GLY A 181 27.97 8.98 18.17
C GLY A 181 27.59 7.89 19.18
N THR A 182 28.53 7.52 20.03
CA THR A 182 28.28 6.53 21.09
C THR A 182 27.10 6.96 21.94
N ASP A 183 26.15 6.05 22.13
CA ASP A 183 24.91 6.30 22.87
C ASP A 183 24.15 7.53 22.38
N HIS A 184 24.22 7.88 21.09
CA HIS A 184 23.52 9.00 20.46
C HIS A 184 23.65 10.33 21.25
N ALA A 185 24.87 10.58 21.76
CA ALA A 185 25.20 11.71 22.62
C ALA A 185 25.30 13.06 21.88
N ASN A 186 25.42 13.04 20.55
CA ASN A 186 25.55 14.25 19.72
C ASN A 186 24.35 14.42 18.81
N THR A 187 24.02 15.65 18.43
CA THR A 187 23.06 15.94 17.36
C THR A 187 23.81 16.39 16.11
N GLU A 188 23.61 15.70 14.98
CA GLU A 188 24.06 16.16 13.67
C GLU A 188 22.92 16.90 12.96
N LEU A 189 23.20 18.12 12.51
CA LEU A 189 22.30 18.99 11.75
C LEU A 189 22.74 19.00 10.29
N ILE A 190 21.89 18.52 9.40
CA ILE A 190 22.14 18.38 7.97
C ILE A 190 21.42 19.52 7.25
N ARG A 191 22.19 20.52 6.77
CA ARG A 191 21.63 21.65 6.03
C ARG A 191 21.47 21.30 4.56
N VAL A 192 20.30 21.56 4.02
CA VAL A 192 19.91 21.24 2.65
C VAL A 192 19.48 22.50 1.91
N ASP A 193 19.94 22.61 0.65
CA ASP A 193 19.36 23.50 -0.34
C ASP A 193 18.31 22.71 -1.13
N ALA A 194 17.02 22.96 -0.86
CA ALA A 194 15.94 22.22 -1.51
C ALA A 194 15.92 22.48 -3.03
N ALA A 195 16.21 23.71 -3.46
CA ALA A 195 16.19 24.08 -4.86
C ALA A 195 17.33 23.45 -5.67
N GLY A 196 18.49 23.30 -5.03
CA GLY A 196 19.67 22.67 -5.63
C GLY A 196 19.73 21.16 -5.47
N SER A 197 18.80 20.52 -4.75
CA SER A 197 18.85 19.10 -4.35
C SER A 197 20.22 18.72 -3.79
N LYS A 198 20.72 19.50 -2.83
CA LYS A 198 22.10 19.40 -2.34
C LYS A 198 22.22 19.59 -0.83
N ILE A 199 23.01 18.73 -0.19
CA ILE A 199 23.50 18.96 1.17
C ILE A 199 24.54 20.08 1.14
N ARG A 200 24.26 21.20 1.82
CA ARG A 200 25.18 22.35 1.94
C ARG A 200 26.34 22.03 2.87
N ASP A 201 26.02 21.60 4.08
CA ASP A 201 26.97 21.30 5.14
C ASP A 201 26.31 20.43 6.23
N ARG A 202 27.14 19.77 7.05
CA ARG A 202 26.72 19.00 8.24
C ARG A 202 27.40 19.59 9.47
N ARG A 203 26.65 19.75 10.57
CA ARG A 203 27.16 20.35 11.82
C ARG A 203 26.85 19.41 12.98
N THR A 204 27.87 18.96 13.69
CA THR A 204 27.70 18.12 14.88
C THR A 204 27.77 18.98 16.12
N VAL A 205 26.71 18.94 16.94
CA VAL A 205 26.62 19.62 18.23
C VAL A 205 26.77 18.56 19.32
N THR A 206 27.61 18.83 20.32
CA THR A 206 27.69 17.99 21.52
C THR A 206 26.42 18.16 22.36
N GLY A 207 25.79 17.04 22.73
CA GLY A 207 24.49 17.03 23.41
C GLY A 207 23.32 17.06 22.42
N ARG A 208 22.10 17.03 22.99
CA ARG A 208 20.86 17.02 22.20
C ARG A 208 20.28 18.40 22.02
N VAL A 209 20.01 18.74 20.75
CA VAL A 209 19.27 19.96 20.38
C VAL A 209 18.05 19.58 19.55
N ALA A 210 16.97 20.34 19.70
CA ALA A 210 15.70 20.10 19.03
C ALA A 210 15.28 21.31 18.16
N SER A 211 14.24 21.13 17.32
CA SER A 211 13.64 22.19 16.50
C SER A 211 14.67 23.04 15.73
N ALA A 212 15.65 22.38 15.11
CA ALA A 212 16.67 23.07 14.35
C ALA A 212 16.08 23.66 13.06
N VAL A 213 16.30 24.96 12.83
CA VAL A 213 15.77 25.69 11.66
C VAL A 213 16.85 26.55 11.00
N PRO A 214 16.80 26.71 9.67
CA PRO A 214 17.77 27.53 8.96
C PRO A 214 17.47 29.02 9.16
N THR A 215 18.55 29.81 9.25
CA THR A 215 18.54 31.27 9.30
C THR A 215 19.59 31.81 8.32
N ALA A 216 19.55 33.09 7.98
CA ALA A 216 20.55 33.70 7.11
C ALA A 216 21.97 33.64 7.71
N LYS A 217 22.09 33.55 9.04
CA LYS A 217 23.37 33.41 9.76
C LYS A 217 23.78 31.96 10.05
N GLY A 218 23.00 30.95 9.65
CA GLY A 218 23.32 29.54 9.86
C GLY A 218 22.13 28.73 10.34
N VAL A 219 22.25 28.07 11.48
CA VAL A 219 21.17 27.25 12.08
C VAL A 219 20.87 27.77 13.46
N ALA A 220 19.59 27.91 13.79
CA ALA A 220 19.12 28.11 15.14
C ALA A 220 18.49 26.81 15.65
N ALA A 221 18.64 26.50 16.94
CA ALA A 221 18.07 25.30 17.54
C ALA A 221 17.65 25.56 18.99
N ALA A 222 16.77 24.72 19.52
CA ALA A 222 16.40 24.69 20.92
C ALA A 222 17.37 23.80 21.72
N ASP A 223 17.89 24.34 22.82
CA ASP A 223 18.75 23.64 23.78
C ASP A 223 18.29 23.98 25.20
N GLY A 224 17.43 23.12 25.74
CA GLY A 224 16.76 23.34 27.02
C GLY A 224 16.01 24.68 27.00
N SER A 225 16.34 25.59 27.92
CA SER A 225 15.71 26.91 28.00
C SER A 225 16.30 27.95 27.04
N ARG A 226 17.23 27.56 26.17
CA ARG A 226 17.95 28.48 25.28
C ARG A 226 17.55 28.25 23.83
N VAL A 227 17.42 29.35 23.11
CA VAL A 227 17.54 29.34 21.65
C VAL A 227 19.01 29.61 21.35
N ILE A 228 19.67 28.71 20.62
CA ILE A 228 21.09 28.82 20.29
C ILE A 228 21.27 29.00 18.78
N SER A 229 22.39 29.62 18.38
CA SER A 229 22.92 29.51 17.02
C SER A 229 24.03 28.48 16.98
N VAL A 230 24.07 27.68 15.93
CA VAL A 230 25.07 26.64 15.71
C VAL A 230 26.00 27.07 14.58
N ALA A 231 27.29 27.23 14.87
CA ALA A 231 28.34 27.54 13.91
C ALA A 231 28.73 26.30 13.08
N ALA A 232 29.46 26.50 11.97
CA ALA A 232 29.86 25.42 11.06
C ALA A 232 30.74 24.34 11.73
N ASN A 233 31.48 24.69 12.78
CA ASN A 233 32.30 23.76 13.56
C ASN A 233 31.54 23.08 14.73
N GLY A 234 30.22 23.26 14.82
CA GLY A 234 29.40 22.74 15.92
C GLY A 234 29.36 23.62 17.17
N GLY A 235 30.15 24.69 17.24
CA GLY A 235 30.13 25.62 18.37
C GLY A 235 28.78 26.33 18.52
N THR A 236 28.30 26.47 19.74
CA THR A 236 26.98 27.06 20.03
C THR A 236 27.11 28.41 20.75
N SER A 237 26.18 29.32 20.46
CA SER A 237 26.03 30.58 21.22
C SER A 237 24.57 30.92 21.46
N THR A 238 24.24 31.38 22.66
CA THR A 238 22.86 31.73 23.04
C THR A 238 22.35 32.94 22.26
N LEU A 239 21.23 32.77 21.57
CA LEU A 239 20.47 33.83 20.89
C LEU A 239 19.38 34.44 21.77
N ALA A 240 18.75 33.62 22.60
CA ALA A 240 17.72 34.01 23.57
C ALA A 240 17.64 32.98 24.71
N THR A 241 17.16 33.40 25.88
CA THR A 241 16.85 32.53 27.01
C THR A 241 15.38 32.69 27.36
N ALA A 242 14.67 31.57 27.47
CA ALA A 242 13.27 31.49 27.85
C ALA A 242 13.13 31.05 29.33
N PRO A 243 11.93 31.19 29.92
CA PRO A 243 11.68 30.77 31.31
C PRO A 243 11.76 29.25 31.55
N GLY A 244 11.73 28.41 30.51
CA GLY A 244 11.81 26.95 30.58
C GLY A 244 12.08 26.34 29.20
N ALA A 245 11.90 25.01 29.04
CA ALA A 245 12.18 24.28 27.79
C ALA A 245 11.60 24.98 26.55
N VAL A 246 12.45 25.26 25.58
CA VAL A 246 12.04 25.77 24.27
C VAL A 246 11.65 24.60 23.37
N PHE A 247 10.56 24.75 22.63
CA PHE A 247 10.11 23.82 21.61
C PHE A 247 9.42 24.57 20.46
N ASP A 248 9.23 23.88 19.33
CA ASP A 248 8.52 24.39 18.15
C ASP A 248 9.07 25.73 17.62
N LEU A 249 10.39 25.76 17.45
CA LEU A 249 11.11 26.91 16.90
C LEU A 249 10.87 27.01 15.38
N ARG A 250 10.49 28.19 14.89
CA ARG A 250 10.22 28.49 13.47
C ARG A 250 10.85 29.81 13.03
N PRO A 251 11.40 29.94 11.80
CA PRO A 251 11.87 31.22 11.28
C PRO A 251 10.69 32.19 11.07
N SER A 252 10.81 33.43 11.57
CA SER A 252 9.81 34.50 11.39
C SER A 252 10.24 35.62 10.43
N SER A 253 11.51 35.61 10.06
CA SER A 253 12.13 36.39 8.97
C SER A 253 13.50 35.75 8.67
N SER A 254 14.34 36.36 7.84
CA SER A 254 15.66 35.80 7.51
C SER A 254 16.52 35.44 8.73
N ASP A 255 16.44 36.22 9.82
CA ASP A 255 17.17 35.99 11.09
C ASP A 255 16.27 36.07 12.34
N GLY A 256 14.95 36.21 12.14
CA GLY A 256 13.96 36.24 13.22
C GLY A 256 13.44 34.84 13.52
N LEU A 257 13.05 34.60 14.77
CA LEU A 257 12.60 33.30 15.25
C LEU A 257 11.34 33.46 16.11
N ASP A 258 10.35 32.62 15.90
CA ASP A 258 9.23 32.41 16.81
C ASP A 258 9.40 31.06 17.49
N TYR A 259 9.08 30.97 18.79
CA TYR A 259 9.21 29.73 19.54
C TYR A 259 8.24 29.68 20.72
N LEU A 260 7.92 28.47 21.16
CA LEU A 260 7.21 28.22 22.40
C LEU A 260 8.21 27.87 23.51
N ALA A 261 7.85 28.21 24.74
CA ALA A 261 8.55 27.74 25.92
C ALA A 261 7.58 27.25 26.98
N VAL A 262 7.92 26.13 27.62
CA VAL A 262 7.17 25.60 28.75
C VAL A 262 7.42 26.48 29.97
N THR A 263 6.36 26.95 30.62
CA THR A 263 6.44 27.86 31.78
C THR A 263 5.89 27.26 33.07
N GLY A 264 5.27 26.08 32.98
CA GLY A 264 4.76 25.30 34.08
C GLY A 264 4.19 23.97 33.58
N PRO A 265 3.65 23.12 34.49
CA PRO A 265 3.14 21.80 34.13
C PRO A 265 2.06 21.78 33.05
N THR A 266 1.28 22.84 32.93
CA THR A 266 0.15 22.95 32.00
C THR A 266 0.13 24.26 31.24
N THR A 267 1.17 25.09 31.34
CA THR A 267 1.22 26.44 30.76
C THR A 267 2.44 26.62 29.87
N SER A 268 2.27 27.41 28.81
CA SER A 268 3.33 27.78 27.88
C SER A 268 3.22 29.24 27.45
N LYS A 269 4.30 29.75 26.87
CA LYS A 269 4.37 31.09 26.28
C LYS A 269 5.00 31.05 24.91
N ALA A 270 4.47 31.86 23.99
CA ALA A 270 5.04 32.11 22.67
C ALA A 270 5.90 33.38 22.70
N PHE A 271 7.06 33.32 22.05
CA PHE A 271 8.02 34.43 21.96
C PHE A 271 8.45 34.65 20.51
N ARG A 272 8.80 35.91 20.20
CA ARG A 272 9.48 36.30 18.96
C ARG A 272 10.81 36.92 19.29
N ARG A 273 11.89 36.38 18.73
CA ARG A 273 13.17 37.05 18.60
C ARG A 273 13.24 37.73 17.25
N GLY A 274 13.20 39.06 17.21
CA GLY A 274 13.37 39.82 15.98
C GLY A 274 14.78 39.68 15.40
N SER A 275 14.96 40.04 14.13
CA SER A 275 16.28 40.06 13.45
C SER A 275 17.29 41.01 14.14
N ASN A 276 16.81 42.00 14.89
CA ASN A 276 17.58 42.89 15.75
C ASN A 276 18.04 42.23 17.08
N GLY A 277 17.69 40.97 17.32
CA GLY A 277 18.03 40.21 18.52
C GLY A 277 17.15 40.48 19.74
N LYS A 278 16.15 41.37 19.66
CA LYS A 278 15.22 41.63 20.76
C LYS A 278 14.19 40.51 20.85
N VAL A 279 13.93 40.06 22.07
CA VAL A 279 12.89 39.08 22.38
C VAL A 279 11.63 39.80 22.87
N ALA A 280 10.48 39.44 22.31
CA ALA A 280 9.16 39.90 22.73
C ALA A 280 8.26 38.70 23.01
N GLU A 281 7.41 38.80 24.03
CA GLU A 281 6.32 37.84 24.26
C GLU A 281 5.21 38.09 23.22
N LEU A 282 4.67 37.01 22.67
CA LEU A 282 3.58 37.02 21.68
C LEU A 282 2.25 36.62 22.32
N ALA A 283 2.25 35.56 23.13
CA ALA A 283 1.05 35.04 23.77
C ALA A 283 1.42 34.15 24.98
N ASP A 284 0.45 33.93 25.87
CA ASP A 284 0.49 32.95 26.94
C ASP A 284 -0.79 32.09 26.91
N GLY A 285 -0.69 30.83 27.31
CA GLY A 285 -1.83 29.92 27.28
C GLY A 285 -1.53 28.48 27.71
N PRO A 286 -2.51 27.59 27.56
CA PRO A 286 -2.37 26.18 27.95
C PRO A 286 -1.33 25.46 27.09
N LEU A 287 -0.40 24.73 27.72
CA LEU A 287 0.69 24.01 27.05
C LEU A 287 0.16 23.10 25.93
N ARG A 288 -0.84 22.27 26.24
CA ARG A 288 -1.34 21.21 25.34
C ARG A 288 -2.16 21.73 24.15
N ASN A 289 -2.55 23.01 24.18
CA ASN A 289 -3.37 23.61 23.13
C ASN A 289 -2.59 24.64 22.32
N MET A 290 -1.28 24.82 22.51
CA MET A 290 -0.46 25.80 21.79
C MET A 290 0.56 25.11 20.89
N ALA A 291 0.58 25.45 19.60
CA ALA A 291 1.58 25.03 18.62
C ALA A 291 1.85 26.13 17.59
N LEU A 292 3.05 26.13 16.99
CA LEU A 292 3.47 27.04 15.93
C LEU A 292 3.53 26.32 14.59
N TRP A 293 2.89 26.93 13.59
CA TRP A 293 2.85 26.43 12.22
C TRP A 293 3.58 27.40 11.29
N GLN A 294 4.36 26.85 10.36
CA GLN A 294 5.13 27.65 9.42
C GLN A 294 4.19 28.36 8.45
N GLY A 295 4.33 29.68 8.33
CA GLY A 295 3.57 30.47 7.36
C GLY A 295 4.47 31.05 6.26
N ARG A 296 3.84 31.54 5.19
CA ARG A 296 4.54 32.09 4.02
C ARG A 296 5.54 33.17 4.43
N GLY A 297 6.79 33.01 3.98
CA GLY A 297 7.88 33.96 4.24
C GLY A 297 8.21 34.18 5.73
N GLY A 298 7.81 33.27 6.62
CA GLY A 298 7.98 33.39 8.07
C GLY A 298 6.81 34.06 8.82
N LYS A 299 5.66 34.25 8.17
CA LYS A 299 4.44 34.74 8.84
C LYS A 299 3.74 33.60 9.59
N ASN A 300 4.39 33.10 10.63
CA ASN A 300 3.94 31.91 11.35
C ASN A 300 2.57 32.08 12.03
N HIS A 301 1.86 30.98 12.15
CA HIS A 301 0.55 30.89 12.80
C HIS A 301 0.70 30.27 14.18
N LEU A 302 0.06 30.88 15.19
CA LEU A 302 -0.11 30.28 16.51
C LEU A 302 -1.46 29.58 16.54
N VAL A 303 -1.44 28.25 16.57
CA VAL A 303 -2.66 27.44 16.67
C VAL A 303 -2.96 27.17 18.14
N GLY A 304 -4.21 27.43 18.54
CA GLY A 304 -4.67 27.26 19.90
C GLY A 304 -5.57 28.35 20.43
N ARG A 305 -5.95 28.20 21.71
CA ARG A 305 -6.67 29.24 22.48
C ARG A 305 -5.74 29.86 23.53
N PRO A 306 -4.92 30.87 23.15
CA PRO A 306 -4.10 31.58 24.13
C PRO A 306 -4.98 32.26 25.17
N SER A 307 -4.59 32.18 26.44
CA SER A 307 -5.23 32.91 27.53
C SER A 307 -5.06 34.42 27.39
N ARG A 308 -3.95 34.85 26.78
CA ARG A 308 -3.69 36.24 26.44
C ARG A 308 -2.77 36.35 25.23
N VAL A 309 -3.04 37.33 24.38
CA VAL A 309 -2.17 37.76 23.27
C VAL A 309 -1.55 39.11 23.63
N ALA A 310 -0.23 39.24 23.42
CA ALA A 310 0.51 40.44 23.78
C ALA A 310 0.19 41.61 22.84
N GLY A 311 -0.20 42.76 23.42
CA GLY A 311 -0.41 43.99 22.66
C GLY A 311 0.89 44.52 22.05
N GLY A 312 0.83 44.94 20.78
CA GLY A 312 1.96 45.57 20.07
C GLY A 312 2.93 44.61 19.36
N ASN A 313 2.82 43.30 19.57
CA ASN A 313 3.57 42.27 18.83
C ASN A 313 2.62 41.14 18.39
N PRO A 314 1.63 41.40 17.51
CA PRO A 314 0.64 40.40 17.17
C PRO A 314 1.26 39.24 16.37
N ILE A 315 0.86 38.03 16.73
CA ILE A 315 0.98 36.83 15.90
C ILE A 315 -0.40 36.46 15.37
N ASP A 316 -0.46 35.86 14.18
CA ASP A 316 -1.72 35.37 13.66
C ASP A 316 -2.18 34.14 14.47
N VAL A 317 -3.36 34.21 15.07
CA VAL A 317 -3.89 33.17 15.95
C VAL A 317 -5.02 32.43 15.26
N LEU A 318 -4.89 31.10 15.16
CA LEU A 318 -5.95 30.21 14.71
C LEU A 318 -6.56 29.52 15.94
N GLY A 319 -7.78 29.94 16.30
CA GLY A 319 -8.47 29.48 17.50
C GLY A 319 -9.09 28.09 17.35
N THR A 320 -8.38 27.03 17.73
CA THR A 320 -8.88 25.65 17.74
C THR A 320 -8.83 25.04 19.14
N ASP A 321 -9.68 24.02 19.37
CA ASP A 321 -9.67 23.22 20.61
C ASP A 321 -8.75 22.00 20.49
N THR A 322 -8.43 21.57 19.28
CA THR A 322 -7.52 20.47 18.94
C THR A 322 -6.44 20.95 17.99
N GLN A 323 -5.29 20.26 17.97
CA GLN A 323 -4.26 20.52 16.97
C GLN A 323 -4.73 19.95 15.61
N PRO A 324 -4.56 20.70 14.51
CA PRO A 324 -4.80 20.16 13.17
C PRO A 324 -3.71 19.15 12.81
N ALA A 325 -4.03 18.25 11.88
CA ALA A 325 -3.06 17.36 11.25
C ALA A 325 -2.10 18.16 10.36
N ASP A 326 -2.64 19.16 9.63
CA ASP A 326 -1.84 20.07 8.80
C ASP A 326 -2.54 21.42 8.55
N LEU A 327 -1.79 22.42 8.08
CA LEU A 327 -2.23 23.79 7.83
C LEU A 327 -1.59 24.36 6.55
N SER A 328 -2.39 24.98 5.68
CA SER A 328 -1.85 25.70 4.51
C SER A 328 -0.97 26.91 4.91
N LEU A 329 -0.07 27.34 4.03
CA LEU A 329 0.93 28.38 4.35
C LEU A 329 0.38 29.76 4.68
N GLU A 330 -0.82 30.13 4.21
CA GLU A 330 -1.53 31.34 4.63
C GLU A 330 -2.56 31.05 5.74
N GLY A 331 -2.68 29.78 6.14
CA GLY A 331 -3.59 29.29 7.17
C GLY A 331 -5.06 29.35 6.78
N GLY A 332 -5.38 29.39 5.48
CA GLY A 332 -6.73 29.45 4.93
C GLY A 332 -7.46 28.10 4.92
N LEU A 333 -6.72 26.99 4.81
CA LEU A 333 -7.22 25.62 4.86
C LEU A 333 -6.64 24.91 6.10
N VAL A 334 -7.51 24.29 6.88
CA VAL A 334 -7.15 23.49 8.06
C VAL A 334 -7.47 22.03 7.75
N VAL A 335 -6.48 21.15 7.89
CA VAL A 335 -6.67 19.69 7.81
C VAL A 335 -6.86 19.18 9.23
N ASP A 336 -8.06 18.68 9.54
CA ASP A 336 -8.42 18.22 10.88
C ASP A 336 -7.95 16.79 11.15
N GLY A 337 -7.78 15.96 10.11
CA GLY A 337 -7.31 14.58 10.24
C GLY A 337 -7.29 13.82 8.92
N GLU A 338 -6.69 12.64 8.95
CA GLU A 338 -6.50 11.74 7.80
C GLU A 338 -6.75 10.29 8.22
N ASP A 339 -7.62 9.58 7.49
CA ASP A 339 -7.81 8.15 7.69
C ASP A 339 -7.21 7.38 6.53
N VAL A 340 -6.42 6.37 6.86
CA VAL A 340 -5.94 5.37 5.93
C VAL A 340 -6.50 4.03 6.38
N PRO A 341 -7.20 3.27 5.53
CA PRO A 341 -7.42 1.85 5.77
C PRO A 341 -6.04 1.17 5.81
N GLY A 342 -5.47 1.03 7.01
CA GLY A 342 -4.40 0.09 7.31
C GLY A 342 -4.64 -1.26 6.66
N GLY A 343 -3.73 -1.62 5.76
CA GLY A 343 -3.66 -2.93 5.15
C GLY A 343 -3.03 -3.92 6.13
N THR A 344 -3.65 -5.08 6.26
CA THR A 344 -2.93 -6.33 6.55
C THR A 344 -3.16 -7.22 5.34
N ALA A 345 -2.08 -7.82 4.82
CA ALA A 345 -1.95 -8.45 3.50
C ALA A 345 -2.22 -7.52 2.29
N PRO A 346 -1.75 -7.87 1.08
CA PRO A 346 -2.24 -7.28 -0.15
C PRO A 346 -3.69 -7.73 -0.37
N THR A 347 -4.62 -7.24 0.45
CA THR A 347 -6.01 -7.13 -0.01
C THR A 347 -5.98 -6.27 -1.26
N LYS A 348 -6.63 -6.75 -2.31
CA LYS A 348 -6.76 -6.16 -3.66
C LYS A 348 -7.45 -4.77 -3.69
N THR A 349 -7.45 -4.04 -2.58
CA THR A 349 -8.05 -2.73 -2.38
C THR A 349 -6.99 -1.76 -1.89
N THR A 350 -6.68 -0.73 -2.68
CA THR A 350 -5.87 0.41 -2.24
C THR A 350 -6.40 0.99 -0.94
N SER A 351 -5.50 1.43 -0.07
CA SER A 351 -5.86 2.31 1.05
C SER A 351 -6.40 3.62 0.50
N ALA A 352 -7.72 3.79 0.49
CA ALA A 352 -8.35 5.07 0.18
C ALA A 352 -8.06 6.05 1.33
N ILE A 353 -7.26 7.09 1.08
CA ILE A 353 -6.95 8.11 2.07
C ILE A 353 -8.15 9.04 2.20
N THR A 354 -8.75 9.13 3.37
CA THR A 354 -9.82 10.09 3.66
C THR A 354 -9.23 11.31 4.35
N ILE A 355 -9.30 12.47 3.70
CA ILE A 355 -8.84 13.75 4.26
C ILE A 355 -10.03 14.53 4.77
N ARG A 356 -10.00 14.93 6.05
CA ARG A 356 -10.99 15.82 6.65
C ARG A 356 -10.42 17.24 6.72
N ASN A 357 -11.04 18.19 6.02
CA ASN A 357 -10.59 19.58 6.02
C ASN A 357 -11.72 20.60 6.15
N ARG A 358 -11.35 21.82 6.55
CA ARG A 358 -12.28 22.96 6.69
C ARG A 358 -11.61 24.30 6.37
N SER A 359 -12.44 25.30 6.12
CA SER A 359 -12.00 26.69 6.00
C SER A 359 -11.59 27.24 7.36
N ARG A 360 -10.57 28.10 7.37
CA ARG A 360 -10.15 28.89 8.53
C ARG A 360 -11.30 29.65 9.21
N SER A 361 -12.27 30.14 8.44
CA SER A 361 -13.42 30.89 8.95
C SER A 361 -14.39 30.06 9.81
N GLY A 362 -14.16 28.75 9.92
CA GLY A 362 -15.06 27.79 10.54
C GLY A 362 -16.03 27.16 9.54
N GLY A 363 -16.73 26.11 9.98
CA GLY A 363 -17.61 25.28 9.16
C GLY A 363 -17.55 23.81 9.61
N ALA A 364 -18.46 22.98 9.09
CA ALA A 364 -18.32 21.53 9.22
C ALA A 364 -17.11 21.07 8.39
N ALA A 365 -16.33 20.13 8.90
CA ALA A 365 -15.27 19.50 8.13
C ALA A 365 -15.89 18.68 6.99
N THR A 366 -15.30 18.77 5.80
CA THR A 366 -15.65 17.93 4.65
C THR A 366 -14.64 16.80 4.54
N ALA A 367 -15.13 15.58 4.34
CA ALA A 367 -14.29 14.43 4.04
C ALA A 367 -14.13 14.27 2.52
N THR A 368 -12.90 14.15 2.05
CA THR A 368 -12.58 13.85 0.64
C THR A 368 -11.76 12.58 0.61
N GLN A 369 -12.15 11.62 -0.22
CA GLN A 369 -11.33 10.43 -0.46
C GLN A 369 -10.34 10.66 -1.61
N VAL A 370 -9.13 10.16 -1.42
CA VAL A 370 -8.03 10.15 -2.37
C VAL A 370 -7.57 8.71 -2.49
N THR A 371 -7.52 8.18 -3.70
CA THR A 371 -6.82 6.93 -3.97
C THR A 371 -5.32 7.21 -3.98
N ALA A 372 -4.60 6.66 -3.00
CA ALA A 372 -3.14 6.72 -2.94
C ALA A 372 -2.54 5.99 -4.14
N ALA A 373 -1.57 6.61 -4.81
CA ALA A 373 -0.76 6.02 -5.86
C ALA A 373 0.43 5.24 -5.22
N ALA A 374 0.70 3.99 -5.60
CA ALA A 374 2.00 3.38 -5.35
C ALA A 374 3.11 4.19 -6.03
N ALA A 375 4.26 4.29 -5.36
CA ALA A 375 5.44 5.06 -5.73
C ALA A 375 5.72 5.15 -7.25
N ASP A 376 5.35 6.26 -7.88
CA ASP A 376 6.09 6.77 -9.05
C ASP A 376 7.54 6.93 -8.60
N GLN A 377 8.56 6.30 -9.19
CA GLN A 377 9.94 6.80 -9.09
C GLN A 377 10.14 7.87 -10.13
N ALA A 378 10.62 9.04 -9.68
CA ALA A 378 10.86 10.16 -10.55
C ALA A 378 11.84 9.76 -11.68
N PRO A 379 11.65 10.29 -12.90
CA PRO A 379 12.56 10.08 -14.01
C PRO A 379 13.97 10.51 -13.60
N ALA A 380 14.95 9.65 -13.89
CA ALA A 380 16.35 9.96 -13.69
C ALA A 380 16.66 11.35 -14.25
N ALA A 381 17.35 12.17 -13.43
CA ALA A 381 17.81 13.49 -13.82
C ALA A 381 18.45 13.44 -15.21
N SER A 382 18.09 14.43 -16.03
CA SER A 382 18.58 14.64 -17.38
C SER A 382 20.10 14.77 -17.46
N ALA A 383 20.80 13.64 -17.48
CA ALA A 383 21.97 13.48 -18.31
C ALA A 383 21.45 13.20 -19.72
N SER A 384 21.79 14.05 -20.69
CA SER A 384 21.47 13.83 -22.09
C SER A 384 21.74 12.37 -22.48
N PRO A 385 20.76 11.61 -22.99
CA PRO A 385 21.03 10.29 -23.50
C PRO A 385 21.86 10.48 -24.77
N ALA A 386 23.11 10.02 -24.73
CA ALA A 386 23.62 9.41 -25.94
C ALA A 386 22.66 8.24 -26.25
N PRO A 387 22.13 8.11 -27.47
CA PRO A 387 21.19 7.07 -27.83
C PRO A 387 21.93 5.73 -27.82
N SER A 388 21.96 5.04 -26.68
CA SER A 388 22.26 3.63 -26.63
C SER A 388 20.94 2.88 -26.83
N SER A 389 20.69 2.54 -28.09
CA SER A 389 19.73 1.53 -28.51
C SER A 389 19.99 0.23 -27.74
N LEU A 390 19.23 -0.02 -26.68
CA LEU A 390 19.05 -1.37 -26.16
C LEU A 390 17.79 -1.91 -26.81
N ALA A 391 17.97 -2.92 -27.66
CA ALA A 391 16.87 -3.66 -28.23
C ALA A 391 16.09 -4.35 -27.10
N PRO A 392 14.75 -4.20 -27.04
CA PRO A 392 13.90 -5.03 -26.22
C PRO A 392 13.97 -6.45 -26.79
N GLY A 393 14.28 -7.43 -25.95
CA GLY A 393 14.62 -8.80 -26.39
C GLY A 393 16.04 -9.26 -26.04
N THR A 394 16.71 -8.60 -25.08
CA THR A 394 18.00 -9.08 -24.58
C THR A 394 18.12 -9.07 -23.05
N LEU A 395 17.08 -9.56 -22.35
CA LEU A 395 17.34 -10.25 -21.10
C LEU A 395 17.94 -11.61 -21.47
N LYS A 396 19.26 -11.68 -21.64
CA LYS A 396 19.96 -12.97 -21.63
C LYS A 396 20.52 -13.19 -20.23
N PRO A 397 19.90 -14.02 -19.37
CA PRO A 397 20.60 -14.59 -18.24
C PRO A 397 21.53 -15.68 -18.78
N ASN A 398 22.72 -15.29 -19.22
CA ASN A 398 23.81 -16.24 -19.26
C ASN A 398 24.15 -16.59 -17.81
N THR A 399 24.10 -17.89 -17.50
CA THR A 399 24.40 -18.56 -16.22
C THR A 399 23.43 -18.28 -15.06
N LEU A 400 22.84 -19.36 -14.52
CA LEU A 400 22.20 -19.39 -13.20
C LEU A 400 23.11 -18.67 -12.20
N PRO A 401 22.60 -17.72 -11.40
CA PRO A 401 23.38 -17.10 -10.34
C PRO A 401 23.95 -18.20 -9.42
N SER A 402 25.17 -18.04 -8.93
CA SER A 402 25.64 -18.80 -7.76
C SER A 402 24.85 -18.30 -6.54
N GLY A 403 23.77 -18.99 -6.17
CA GLY A 403 22.91 -18.58 -5.07
C GLY A 403 23.29 -19.16 -3.72
N GLY A 404 22.99 -18.42 -2.65
CA GLY A 404 22.98 -18.93 -1.28
C GLY A 404 21.67 -19.65 -0.94
N ALA A 405 21.66 -20.44 0.13
CA ALA A 405 20.43 -21.03 0.67
C ALA A 405 19.68 -20.02 1.56
N ALA A 406 18.34 -20.07 1.57
CA ALA A 406 17.52 -19.31 2.52
C ALA A 406 17.96 -19.56 3.97
N GLY A 407 17.97 -18.52 4.81
CA GLY A 407 18.39 -18.61 6.21
C GLY A 407 19.90 -18.68 6.46
N SER A 408 20.72 -18.85 5.40
CA SER A 408 22.18 -18.81 5.54
C SER A 408 22.63 -17.45 6.08
N GLY A 409 23.27 -17.47 7.25
CA GLY A 409 23.76 -16.26 7.93
C GLY A 409 22.78 -15.65 8.94
N SER A 410 21.54 -16.12 9.06
CA SER A 410 20.65 -15.65 10.14
C SER A 410 21.05 -16.23 11.50
N PRO A 411 21.15 -15.43 12.58
CA PRO A 411 21.39 -15.94 13.93
C PRO A 411 20.12 -16.31 14.68
N CYS A 412 18.94 -16.16 14.07
CA CYS A 412 17.66 -16.31 14.74
C CYS A 412 17.26 -17.79 14.91
N ALA A 413 16.44 -18.07 15.94
CA ALA A 413 16.09 -19.43 16.32
C ALA A 413 15.21 -20.18 15.30
N VAL A 414 14.37 -19.45 14.55
CA VAL A 414 13.63 -19.98 13.41
C VAL A 414 14.25 -19.43 12.13
N ALA A 415 14.31 -20.25 11.09
CA ALA A 415 14.85 -19.83 9.81
C ALA A 415 13.75 -19.16 8.95
N PRO A 416 14.09 -18.14 8.16
CA PRO A 416 13.17 -17.60 7.16
C PRO A 416 12.91 -18.62 6.05
N LEU A 417 11.71 -18.59 5.46
CA LEU A 417 11.36 -19.35 4.26
C LEU A 417 11.50 -20.87 4.41
N ASP A 418 11.44 -21.38 5.64
CA ASP A 418 11.34 -22.81 5.88
C ASP A 418 9.86 -23.23 5.67
N PRO A 419 9.56 -24.02 4.62
CA PRO A 419 8.19 -24.40 4.30
C PRO A 419 7.57 -25.36 5.33
N SER A 420 8.37 -25.91 6.26
CA SER A 420 7.88 -26.70 7.40
C SER A 420 7.54 -25.86 8.62
N MET A 421 7.81 -24.56 8.56
CA MET A 421 7.71 -23.62 9.68
C MET A 421 6.85 -22.41 9.29
N GLN A 422 5.62 -22.67 8.81
CA GLN A 422 4.61 -21.64 8.63
C GLN A 422 3.78 -21.44 9.90
N VAL A 423 3.12 -20.29 10.01
CA VAL A 423 2.21 -19.97 11.12
C VAL A 423 0.93 -19.39 10.55
N ILE A 424 -0.22 -19.85 11.02
CA ILE A 424 -1.51 -19.28 10.63
C ILE A 424 -1.64 -17.92 11.31
N GLN A 425 -1.96 -16.87 10.54
CA GLN A 425 -2.27 -15.57 11.13
C GLN A 425 -3.57 -15.66 11.93
N PRO A 426 -3.56 -15.45 13.25
CA PRO A 426 -4.77 -15.47 14.06
C PRO A 426 -5.68 -14.28 13.73
N SER A 427 -6.98 -14.46 13.95
CA SER A 427 -7.93 -13.35 13.93
C SER A 427 -7.77 -12.45 15.16
N PRO A 428 -8.17 -11.16 15.10
CA PRO A 428 -8.20 -10.31 16.28
C PRO A 428 -9.00 -10.91 17.45
N ALA A 429 -10.08 -11.63 17.15
CA ALA A 429 -10.89 -12.34 18.14
C ALA A 429 -10.12 -13.47 18.85
N GLN A 430 -9.27 -14.22 18.13
CA GLN A 430 -8.40 -15.25 18.72
C GLN A 430 -7.34 -14.62 19.63
N ILE A 431 -6.69 -13.54 19.19
CA ILE A 431 -5.71 -12.80 20.01
C ILE A 431 -6.36 -12.26 21.29
N GLN A 432 -7.51 -11.59 21.19
CA GLN A 432 -8.22 -11.11 22.38
C GLN A 432 -8.61 -12.26 23.33
N TRP A 433 -9.14 -13.36 22.78
CA TRP A 433 -9.51 -14.55 23.56
C TRP A 433 -8.30 -15.14 24.29
N SER A 434 -7.17 -15.25 23.61
CA SER A 434 -5.93 -15.77 24.18
C SER A 434 -5.35 -14.82 25.20
N ALA A 435 -5.36 -13.51 24.96
CA ALA A 435 -4.79 -12.51 25.86
C ALA A 435 -5.42 -12.60 27.25
N TYR A 436 -6.76 -12.68 27.31
CA TYR A 436 -7.49 -12.86 28.57
C TYR A 436 -7.11 -14.18 29.28
N ARG A 437 -6.97 -15.27 28.52
CA ARG A 437 -6.58 -16.58 29.08
C ARG A 437 -5.13 -16.65 29.49
N ALA A 438 -4.23 -15.94 28.81
CA ALA A 438 -2.82 -15.86 29.13
C ALA A 438 -2.63 -15.21 30.50
N VAL A 439 -3.31 -14.08 30.74
CA VAL A 439 -3.21 -13.38 32.03
C VAL A 439 -3.93 -14.12 33.16
N SER A 440 -5.07 -14.77 32.89
CA SER A 440 -5.87 -15.48 33.90
C SER A 440 -5.40 -16.92 34.18
N GLY A 441 -4.40 -17.44 33.45
CA GLY A 441 -3.93 -18.82 33.59
C GLY A 441 -4.83 -19.87 32.93
N GLY A 442 -5.65 -19.48 31.97
CA GLY A 442 -6.66 -20.29 31.27
C GLY A 442 -6.19 -21.00 30.00
N LEU A 443 -4.91 -20.90 29.60
CA LEU A 443 -4.33 -21.56 28.41
C LEU A 443 -3.92 -23.01 28.69
N THR A 444 -4.90 -23.82 29.09
CA THR A 444 -4.69 -25.20 29.56
C THR A 444 -4.94 -26.27 28.50
N THR A 445 -5.39 -25.88 27.30
CA THR A 445 -5.63 -26.81 26.19
C THR A 445 -4.31 -27.39 25.71
N GLN A 446 -4.22 -28.72 25.58
CA GLN A 446 -3.01 -29.37 25.06
C GLN A 446 -3.00 -29.28 23.53
N ARG A 447 -1.90 -28.76 22.98
CA ARG A 447 -1.56 -28.91 21.56
C ARG A 447 -1.08 -30.35 21.32
N PRO A 448 -1.62 -31.06 20.32
CA PRO A 448 -1.15 -32.40 19.98
C PRO A 448 0.31 -32.38 19.49
N ALA A 449 0.94 -33.56 19.41
CA ALA A 449 2.25 -33.66 18.79
C ALA A 449 2.16 -33.25 17.32
N ASN A 450 3.14 -32.47 16.85
CA ASN A 450 3.18 -31.91 15.50
C ASN A 450 1.94 -31.05 15.17
N TRP A 451 1.38 -30.35 16.16
CA TRP A 451 0.40 -29.28 15.94
C TRP A 451 0.96 -28.29 14.90
N GLU A 452 0.12 -27.81 13.97
CA GLU A 452 0.53 -26.96 12.84
C GLU A 452 1.86 -27.36 12.16
N LYS A 453 2.17 -28.66 12.11
CA LYS A 453 3.30 -29.26 11.39
C LYS A 453 4.70 -28.76 11.76
N HIS A 454 4.86 -27.99 12.84
CA HIS A 454 6.14 -27.43 13.31
C HIS A 454 7.05 -28.44 14.05
N GLY A 455 6.75 -29.75 14.03
CA GLY A 455 7.65 -30.81 14.52
C GLY A 455 7.80 -30.97 16.05
N LEU A 456 7.06 -30.21 16.87
CA LEU A 456 7.19 -30.28 18.34
C LEU A 456 6.43 -31.48 18.95
N PRO A 457 6.86 -32.01 20.11
CA PRO A 457 6.04 -32.94 20.89
C PRO A 457 4.77 -32.26 21.40
N ALA A 458 3.79 -33.04 21.88
CA ALA A 458 2.60 -32.46 22.50
C ALA A 458 2.98 -31.58 23.71
N TYR A 459 2.38 -30.40 23.82
CA TYR A 459 2.63 -29.45 24.91
C TYR A 459 1.34 -28.72 25.30
N THR A 460 1.32 -28.15 26.51
CA THR A 460 0.26 -27.24 26.95
C THR A 460 0.90 -25.88 27.19
N PRO A 461 0.44 -24.79 26.54
CA PRO A 461 1.08 -23.47 26.65
C PRO A 461 1.37 -23.04 28.09
N ALA A 462 0.38 -23.10 28.99
CA ALA A 462 0.55 -22.72 30.40
C ALA A 462 1.58 -23.56 31.19
N SER A 463 1.89 -24.77 30.73
CA SER A 463 2.92 -25.62 31.36
C SER A 463 4.33 -25.37 30.79
N LEU A 464 4.40 -24.81 29.57
CA LEU A 464 5.65 -24.55 28.87
C LEU A 464 6.35 -23.30 29.42
N ILE A 465 5.57 -22.28 29.78
CA ILE A 465 6.05 -21.02 30.34
C ILE A 465 5.35 -20.77 31.68
N PRO A 466 5.98 -21.11 32.82
CA PRO A 466 5.39 -20.86 34.14
C PRO A 466 5.41 -19.37 34.48
N ILE A 467 4.27 -18.84 34.91
CA ILE A 467 4.09 -17.44 35.33
C ILE A 467 4.17 -17.33 36.85
N ALA A 468 4.99 -16.40 37.35
CA ALA A 468 5.10 -16.14 38.79
C ALA A 468 3.90 -15.32 39.31
N SER A 469 3.64 -15.38 40.62
CA SER A 469 2.65 -14.50 41.25
C SER A 469 3.11 -13.04 41.23
N LEU A 470 2.18 -12.10 41.06
CA LEU A 470 2.46 -10.67 41.10
C LEU A 470 2.69 -10.16 42.53
N ALA A 471 3.79 -9.43 42.72
CA ALA A 471 4.10 -8.74 43.95
C ALA A 471 3.04 -7.64 44.23
N GLY A 472 2.55 -7.58 45.47
CA GLY A 472 1.51 -6.64 45.88
C GLY A 472 0.08 -7.03 45.47
N ALA A 473 -0.11 -8.10 44.69
CA ALA A 473 -1.44 -8.56 44.30
C ALA A 473 -2.15 -9.36 45.40
N PRO A 474 -3.50 -9.31 45.49
CA PRO A 474 -4.26 -10.31 46.22
C PRO A 474 -4.07 -11.71 45.60
N SER A 475 -4.37 -12.76 46.37
CA SER A 475 -4.28 -14.14 45.87
C SER A 475 -5.12 -14.32 44.61
N GLY A 476 -4.49 -14.73 43.51
CA GLY A 476 -5.13 -14.91 42.21
C GLY A 476 -5.23 -13.64 41.35
N GLY A 477 -4.60 -12.53 41.75
CA GLY A 477 -4.52 -11.33 40.90
C GLY A 477 -3.57 -11.52 39.72
N HIS A 478 -3.97 -10.98 38.56
CA HIS A 478 -3.25 -11.05 37.29
C HIS A 478 -3.06 -9.66 36.65
N ILE A 479 -2.33 -9.62 35.54
CA ILE A 479 -2.16 -8.42 34.71
C ILE A 479 -3.52 -8.07 34.09
N PRO A 480 -4.03 -6.83 34.19
CA PRO A 480 -5.24 -6.45 33.46
C PRO A 480 -5.09 -6.75 31.97
N THR A 481 -6.06 -7.44 31.37
CA THR A 481 -5.98 -7.91 29.96
C THR A 481 -5.67 -6.78 28.99
N GLN A 482 -6.23 -5.58 29.20
CA GLN A 482 -5.99 -4.41 28.35
C GLN A 482 -4.53 -3.93 28.34
N VAL A 483 -3.74 -4.23 29.38
CA VAL A 483 -2.30 -3.95 29.38
C VAL A 483 -1.59 -4.85 28.36
N LEU A 484 -1.92 -6.15 28.36
CA LEU A 484 -1.38 -7.08 27.38
C LEU A 484 -1.87 -6.74 25.97
N GLU A 485 -3.18 -6.54 25.76
CA GLU A 485 -3.74 -6.13 24.47
C GLU A 485 -3.09 -4.85 23.94
N GLY A 486 -2.80 -3.87 24.81
CA GLY A 486 -2.08 -2.66 24.44
C GLY A 486 -0.64 -2.91 23.99
N VAL A 487 0.06 -3.88 24.59
CA VAL A 487 1.39 -4.32 24.15
C VAL A 487 1.29 -5.00 22.79
N LEU A 488 0.40 -5.98 22.62
CA LEU A 488 0.21 -6.70 21.35
C LEU A 488 -0.21 -5.74 20.20
N ALA A 489 -1.03 -4.74 20.53
CA ALA A 489 -1.42 -3.67 19.62
C ALA A 489 -0.22 -2.83 19.17
N GLN A 490 0.67 -2.47 20.09
CA GLN A 490 1.85 -1.65 19.79
C GLN A 490 2.96 -2.43 19.08
N GLU A 491 3.22 -3.67 19.50
CA GLU A 491 4.35 -4.48 19.02
C GLU A 491 4.12 -4.99 17.60
N SER A 492 2.94 -5.55 17.34
CA SER A 492 2.68 -6.22 16.07
C SER A 492 1.28 -5.99 15.52
N ASN A 493 0.50 -5.05 16.06
CA ASN A 493 -0.87 -4.81 15.57
C ASN A 493 -1.68 -6.12 15.45
N PHE A 494 -1.47 -7.06 16.38
CA PHE A 494 -2.08 -8.39 16.47
C PHE A 494 -1.60 -9.42 15.42
N SER A 495 -0.44 -9.21 14.81
CA SER A 495 0.15 -10.15 13.85
C SER A 495 1.06 -11.18 14.52
N GLN A 496 0.85 -12.46 14.21
CA GLN A 496 1.76 -13.56 14.56
C GLN A 496 2.51 -14.07 13.32
N ALA A 497 1.84 -14.08 12.16
CA ALA A 497 2.45 -14.33 10.87
C ALA A 497 2.95 -13.01 10.26
N SER A 498 3.79 -13.12 9.23
CA SER A 498 4.18 -12.01 8.39
C SER A 498 2.98 -11.14 8.00
N TRP A 499 3.20 -9.83 7.89
CA TRP A 499 2.20 -8.84 7.49
C TRP A 499 1.56 -9.08 6.12
N ARG A 500 2.15 -10.01 5.37
CA ARG A 500 1.67 -10.49 4.07
C ARG A 500 0.49 -11.47 4.18
N ALA A 501 0.21 -12.02 5.36
CA ALA A 501 -0.91 -12.93 5.60
C ALA A 501 -2.14 -12.22 6.18
N LEU A 502 -3.32 -12.51 5.63
CA LEU A 502 -4.59 -12.20 6.29
C LEU A 502 -4.88 -13.21 7.40
N PRO A 503 -5.72 -12.86 8.39
CA PRO A 503 -6.28 -13.83 9.30
C PRO A 503 -6.76 -15.10 8.57
N GLY A 504 -6.31 -16.26 9.04
CA GLY A 504 -6.60 -17.58 8.46
C GLY A 504 -5.60 -18.06 7.41
N ILE A 505 -4.71 -17.19 6.92
CA ILE A 505 -3.65 -17.55 5.97
C ILE A 505 -2.36 -17.87 6.72
N ALA A 506 -1.68 -18.93 6.30
CA ALA A 506 -0.36 -19.28 6.82
C ALA A 506 0.75 -18.47 6.13
N SER A 507 1.82 -18.12 6.84
CA SER A 507 3.00 -17.48 6.26
C SER A 507 4.24 -17.70 7.15
N ASP A 508 5.36 -17.07 6.83
CA ASP A 508 6.50 -16.98 7.73
C ASP A 508 6.07 -16.43 9.11
N PRO A 509 6.68 -16.89 10.21
CA PRO A 509 6.56 -16.22 11.50
C PRO A 509 6.89 -14.74 11.36
N LEU A 510 6.07 -13.88 11.98
CA LEU A 510 6.40 -12.48 12.07
C LEU A 510 7.74 -12.33 12.79
N ILE A 511 8.65 -11.58 12.18
CA ILE A 511 9.94 -11.26 12.78
C ILE A 511 10.27 -9.77 12.63
N ALA A 512 11.10 -9.24 13.51
CA ALA A 512 11.71 -7.92 13.35
C ALA A 512 12.75 -7.89 12.20
N ASN A 513 13.83 -8.68 12.24
CA ASN A 513 14.88 -8.68 11.22
C ASN A 513 15.79 -9.94 11.24
N TYR A 514 15.63 -10.85 10.27
CA TYR A 514 16.43 -12.07 10.17
C TYR A 514 17.94 -11.85 9.94
N TYR A 515 18.33 -10.82 9.19
CA TYR A 515 19.65 -10.73 8.56
C TYR A 515 20.49 -9.52 9.00
N GLY A 516 19.92 -8.61 9.78
CA GLY A 516 20.55 -7.32 10.10
C GLY A 516 20.82 -6.53 8.82
N THR A 517 19.80 -6.39 7.98
CA THR A 517 19.86 -5.80 6.64
C THR A 517 20.61 -4.47 6.62
N ALA A 518 21.60 -4.37 5.72
CA ALA A 518 22.37 -3.16 5.48
C ALA A 518 21.88 -2.46 4.21
N TYR A 519 21.73 -1.15 4.31
CA TYR A 519 21.25 -0.31 3.20
C TYR A 519 22.35 0.60 2.66
N SER A 520 22.20 1.04 1.42
CA SER A 520 23.04 2.08 0.81
C SER A 520 23.04 3.34 1.67
N SER A 521 23.98 4.26 1.43
CA SER A 521 24.12 5.47 2.25
C SER A 521 22.88 6.39 2.20
N ASP A 522 22.19 6.41 1.07
CA ASP A 522 20.88 7.06 0.87
C ASP A 522 19.70 6.21 1.38
N GLY A 523 20.00 4.99 1.81
CA GLY A 523 19.08 4.01 2.33
C GLY A 523 18.21 3.32 1.28
N SER A 524 18.24 3.75 0.03
CA SER A 524 17.26 3.36 -1.01
C SER A 524 17.39 1.90 -1.45
N LEU A 525 18.55 1.28 -1.25
CA LEU A 525 18.82 -0.09 -1.67
C LEU A 525 19.34 -0.96 -0.54
N ILE A 526 18.92 -2.23 -0.52
CA ILE A 526 19.64 -3.28 0.21
C ILE A 526 20.99 -3.47 -0.46
N VAL A 527 22.08 -3.37 0.32
CA VAL A 527 23.46 -3.52 -0.18
C VAL A 527 24.24 -4.58 0.56
N GLY A 528 23.67 -5.19 1.60
CA GLY A 528 24.35 -6.21 2.39
C GLY A 528 23.49 -6.72 3.55
N ALA A 529 24.04 -7.68 4.28
CA ALA A 529 23.50 -8.17 5.54
C ALA A 529 24.59 -8.16 6.62
N ASN A 530 24.23 -7.89 7.86
CA ASN A 530 25.12 -8.02 9.01
C ASN A 530 24.40 -8.82 10.11
N PRO A 531 24.67 -10.13 10.23
CA PRO A 531 24.05 -10.98 11.23
C PRO A 531 24.18 -10.49 12.69
N ALA A 532 25.24 -9.73 13.01
CA ALA A 532 25.39 -9.16 14.34
C ALA A 532 24.34 -8.08 14.69
N ASN A 533 23.68 -7.53 13.68
CA ASN A 533 22.62 -6.53 13.80
C ASN A 533 21.22 -7.13 13.56
N ALA A 534 21.09 -8.46 13.49
CA ALA A 534 19.78 -9.10 13.36
C ALA A 534 18.97 -8.92 14.65
N ASP A 535 17.67 -8.68 14.49
CA ASP A 535 16.70 -8.60 15.58
C ASP A 535 15.75 -9.78 15.48
N CYS A 536 15.91 -10.74 16.38
CA CYS A 536 15.15 -11.99 16.39
C CYS A 536 13.86 -11.89 17.21
N GLY A 537 13.19 -10.74 17.19
CA GLY A 537 11.87 -10.53 17.80
C GLY A 537 10.79 -11.26 17.04
N TYR A 538 10.10 -12.22 17.67
CA TYR A 538 9.08 -13.04 17.00
C TYR A 538 7.65 -12.76 17.49
N GLY A 539 6.70 -12.85 16.56
CA GLY A 539 5.27 -13.01 16.81
C GLY A 539 4.56 -11.83 17.46
N VAL A 540 3.39 -12.09 18.04
CA VAL A 540 2.44 -11.05 18.45
C VAL A 540 2.93 -10.11 19.55
N GLY A 541 3.79 -10.59 20.44
CA GLY A 541 4.44 -9.80 21.49
C GLY A 541 5.85 -9.33 21.13
N GLN A 542 6.34 -9.58 19.91
CA GLN A 542 7.71 -9.29 19.45
C GLN A 542 8.78 -9.73 20.47
N ILE A 543 8.77 -11.01 20.83
CA ILE A 543 9.67 -11.54 21.85
C ILE A 543 11.09 -11.64 21.27
N THR A 544 12.00 -10.71 21.63
CA THR A 544 13.40 -10.70 21.13
C THR A 544 14.39 -11.37 22.08
N SER A 545 14.24 -11.13 23.39
CA SER A 545 15.23 -11.54 24.39
C SER A 545 15.41 -13.06 24.41
N GLY A 546 16.61 -13.54 24.07
CA GLY A 546 16.94 -14.97 24.09
C GLY A 546 16.58 -15.75 22.82
N MET A 547 16.11 -15.10 21.76
CA MET A 547 15.65 -15.76 20.54
C MET A 547 16.75 -15.98 19.48
N THR A 548 18.01 -15.74 19.83
CA THR A 548 19.17 -16.10 19.00
C THR A 548 19.66 -17.53 19.31
N GLY A 549 20.34 -18.15 18.34
CA GLY A 549 20.88 -19.51 18.46
C GLY A 549 22.17 -19.62 19.31
N THR A 550 22.81 -18.51 19.69
CA THR A 550 24.21 -18.51 20.18
C THR A 550 24.45 -17.92 21.57
N ALA A 551 23.44 -17.36 22.25
CA ALA A 551 23.55 -16.76 23.58
C ALA A 551 22.98 -17.65 24.70
N THR A 552 23.34 -17.37 25.96
CA THR A 552 22.64 -17.90 27.15
C THR A 552 21.19 -17.42 27.13
N SER A 553 20.31 -18.26 26.59
CA SER A 553 18.88 -17.96 26.46
C SER A 553 18.11 -18.37 27.71
N PRO A 554 17.13 -17.56 28.17
CA PRO A 554 16.14 -18.01 29.14
C PRO A 554 15.18 -19.07 28.56
N TRP A 555 15.18 -19.30 27.25
CA TRP A 555 14.29 -20.20 26.54
C TRP A 555 15.03 -21.44 26.04
N SER A 556 14.42 -22.63 26.23
CA SER A 556 14.86 -23.84 25.53
C SER A 556 14.52 -23.75 24.04
N ASP A 557 15.18 -24.52 23.18
CA ASP A 557 14.89 -24.50 21.74
C ASP A 557 13.42 -24.84 21.42
N THR A 558 12.81 -25.73 22.21
CA THR A 558 11.36 -26.01 22.15
C THR A 558 10.51 -24.78 22.44
N VAL A 559 10.86 -24.00 23.47
CA VAL A 559 10.13 -22.78 23.83
C VAL A 559 10.35 -21.70 22.77
N LYS A 560 11.57 -21.56 22.23
CA LYS A 560 11.83 -20.61 21.13
C LYS A 560 10.97 -20.92 19.91
N LEU A 561 10.89 -22.18 19.51
CA LEU A 561 10.07 -22.58 18.37
C LEU A 561 8.60 -22.30 18.64
N ALA A 562 8.08 -22.68 19.81
CA ALA A 562 6.69 -22.44 20.18
C ALA A 562 6.35 -20.95 20.29
N ILE A 563 7.26 -20.09 20.79
CA ILE A 563 7.09 -18.63 20.79
C ILE A 563 6.94 -18.10 19.35
N ALA A 564 7.71 -18.62 18.40
CA ALA A 564 7.64 -18.19 17.02
C ALA A 564 6.38 -18.72 16.29
N THR A 565 5.87 -19.89 16.67
CA THR A 565 4.80 -20.57 15.91
C THR A 565 3.42 -20.64 16.56
N ASP A 566 3.31 -20.43 17.87
CA ASP A 566 2.04 -20.50 18.60
C ASP A 566 1.77 -19.16 19.29
N TYR A 567 0.76 -18.44 18.80
CA TYR A 567 0.42 -17.11 19.33
C TYR A 567 0.07 -17.16 20.83
N GLU A 568 -0.51 -18.26 21.33
CA GLU A 568 -0.80 -18.44 22.76
C GLU A 568 0.48 -18.52 23.61
N VAL A 569 1.51 -19.19 23.09
CA VAL A 569 2.82 -19.31 23.76
C VAL A 569 3.57 -17.98 23.68
N ASN A 570 3.45 -17.27 22.55
CA ASN A 570 4.03 -15.95 22.38
C ASN A 570 3.45 -14.94 23.39
N GLU A 571 2.12 -14.89 23.54
CA GLU A 571 1.45 -14.07 24.53
C GLU A 571 1.83 -14.44 25.97
N LEU A 572 1.96 -15.73 26.29
CA LEU A 572 2.47 -16.16 27.60
C LEU A 572 3.90 -15.70 27.86
N ALA A 573 4.76 -15.67 26.84
CA ALA A 573 6.10 -15.10 26.97
C ALA A 573 6.05 -13.60 27.28
N ALA A 574 5.15 -12.85 26.65
CA ALA A 574 4.91 -11.43 26.96
C ALA A 574 4.39 -11.23 28.40
N VAL A 575 3.41 -12.05 28.83
CA VAL A 575 2.89 -12.06 30.21
C VAL A 575 4.00 -12.36 31.21
N LYS A 576 4.87 -13.33 30.91
CA LYS A 576 6.02 -13.66 31.74
C LYS A 576 6.96 -12.46 31.88
N MET A 577 7.31 -11.81 30.77
CA MET A 577 8.20 -10.65 30.78
C MET A 577 7.62 -9.49 31.59
N LEU A 578 6.35 -9.13 31.37
CA LEU A 578 5.66 -8.10 32.13
C LEU A 578 5.59 -8.43 33.63
N THR A 579 5.33 -9.69 33.98
CA THR A 579 5.31 -10.18 35.37
C THR A 579 6.69 -10.05 36.02
N ASP A 580 7.75 -10.46 35.32
CA ASP A 580 9.12 -10.38 35.82
C ASP A 580 9.55 -8.92 36.04
N PHE A 581 9.26 -8.03 35.07
CA PHE A 581 9.53 -6.59 35.20
C PHE A 581 8.73 -5.94 36.32
N TRP A 582 7.43 -6.26 36.45
CA TRP A 582 6.61 -5.79 37.56
C TRP A 582 7.22 -6.16 38.90
N ASN A 583 7.51 -7.45 39.10
CA ASN A 583 8.04 -7.97 40.35
C ASN A 583 9.41 -7.36 40.70
N GLN A 584 10.25 -7.17 39.69
CA GLN A 584 11.55 -6.54 39.84
C GLN A 584 11.43 -5.06 40.24
N LEU A 585 10.61 -4.28 39.54
CA LEU A 585 10.38 -2.86 39.85
C LEU A 585 9.71 -2.67 41.22
N TYR A 586 8.78 -3.55 41.57
CA TYR A 586 8.13 -3.58 42.87
C TYR A 586 9.15 -3.80 43.99
N GLY A 587 10.06 -4.77 43.83
CA GLY A 587 11.14 -5.02 44.79
C GLY A 587 12.14 -3.86 44.91
N MET A 588 12.28 -3.06 43.85
CA MET A 588 13.12 -1.85 43.83
C MET A 588 12.40 -0.61 44.37
N GLY A 589 11.08 -0.67 44.61
CA GLY A 589 10.28 0.49 45.01
C GLY A 589 10.04 1.51 43.88
N ILE A 590 10.25 1.12 42.62
CA ILE A 590 9.96 1.96 41.44
C ILE A 590 8.50 1.73 41.05
N LEU A 591 7.60 2.48 41.69
CA LEU A 591 6.16 2.27 41.58
C LEU A 591 5.44 3.47 40.97
N ALA A 592 4.46 3.20 40.11
CA ALA A 592 3.48 4.19 39.68
C ALA A 592 2.30 4.21 40.67
N ASN A 593 1.88 5.42 41.05
CA ASN A 593 0.82 5.71 42.00
C ASN A 593 0.92 4.90 43.31
N ASN A 594 -0.01 3.97 43.55
CA ASN A 594 -0.05 3.14 44.75
C ASN A 594 0.52 1.72 44.53
N GLY A 595 1.00 1.38 43.32
CA GLY A 595 1.56 0.07 43.01
C GLY A 595 0.58 -1.09 43.11
N ASP A 596 -0.74 -0.83 42.98
CA ASP A 596 -1.77 -1.87 42.90
C ASP A 596 -1.78 -2.49 41.49
N PRO A 597 -1.45 -3.78 41.33
CA PRO A 597 -1.37 -4.42 40.01
C PRO A 597 -2.72 -4.58 39.32
N THR A 598 -3.84 -4.42 40.05
CA THR A 598 -5.19 -4.47 39.46
C THR A 598 -5.57 -3.20 38.69
N LYS A 599 -4.71 -2.17 38.71
CA LYS A 599 -4.93 -0.88 38.06
C LYS A 599 -4.07 -0.73 36.82
N ILE A 600 -4.70 -0.42 35.69
CA ILE A 600 -4.06 -0.37 34.37
C ILE A 600 -2.91 0.64 34.36
N GLU A 601 -3.13 1.85 34.87
CA GLU A 601 -2.13 2.93 34.84
C GLU A 601 -0.90 2.65 35.72
N ASN A 602 -0.99 1.72 36.67
CA ASN A 602 0.16 1.36 37.51
C ASN A 602 1.20 0.52 36.76
N TRP A 603 0.84 -0.04 35.59
CA TRP A 603 1.75 -0.79 34.74
C TRP A 603 2.72 0.09 33.94
N TYR A 604 2.60 1.42 34.04
CA TYR A 604 3.39 2.42 33.30
C TYR A 604 4.91 2.10 33.26
N PHE A 605 5.51 1.71 34.39
CA PHE A 605 6.94 1.40 34.46
C PHE A 605 7.30 -0.02 33.98
N ALA A 606 6.43 -1.00 34.17
CA ALA A 606 6.65 -2.35 33.65
C ALA A 606 6.59 -2.35 32.11
N ILE A 607 5.69 -1.55 31.54
CA ILE A 607 5.59 -1.33 30.09
C ILE A 607 6.82 -0.58 29.56
N TRP A 608 7.31 0.44 30.27
CA TRP A 608 8.58 1.10 29.93
C TRP A 608 9.74 0.08 29.91
N ALA A 609 9.82 -0.78 30.92
CA ALA A 609 10.80 -1.85 30.99
C ALA A 609 10.64 -2.91 29.89
N TYR A 610 9.43 -3.15 29.38
CA TYR A 610 9.20 -4.09 28.28
C TYR A 610 10.02 -3.73 27.03
N ASN A 611 10.06 -2.44 26.67
CA ASN A 611 10.82 -1.96 25.52
C ASN A 611 12.32 -1.71 25.80
N THR A 612 12.69 -1.21 26.99
CA THR A 612 14.10 -0.80 27.27
C THR A 612 14.84 -1.63 28.33
N GLY A 613 14.17 -2.57 28.98
CA GLY A 613 14.70 -3.35 30.11
C GLY A 613 14.86 -2.55 31.41
N ILE A 614 15.54 -3.18 32.39
CA ILE A 614 15.88 -2.59 33.69
C ILE A 614 17.38 -2.75 33.93
N HIS A 615 18.07 -1.64 34.21
CA HIS A 615 19.48 -1.65 34.58
C HIS A 615 19.67 -1.96 36.07
N THR A 616 20.38 -3.05 36.40
CA THR A 616 20.48 -3.61 37.78
C THR A 616 21.87 -3.58 38.43
N ALA A 617 22.93 -3.33 37.68
CA ALA A 617 24.31 -3.35 38.19
C ALA A 617 24.88 -1.93 38.38
N PRO A 618 25.70 -1.67 39.42
CA PRO A 618 26.62 -0.54 39.39
C PRO A 618 27.70 -0.85 38.34
N LEU A 619 27.59 -0.21 37.19
CA LEU A 619 28.58 -0.27 36.12
C LEU A 619 29.91 0.39 36.58
N PRO A 620 31.04 0.19 35.86
CA PRO A 620 32.33 0.80 36.20
C PRO A 620 32.21 2.31 36.46
N SER A 621 33.18 2.91 37.18
CA SER A 621 33.20 4.27 37.79
C SER A 621 32.78 5.49 36.94
N ASN A 622 32.38 5.29 35.69
CA ASN A 622 32.02 6.28 34.69
C ASN A 622 30.57 6.09 34.18
N TYR A 623 29.78 5.24 34.84
CA TYR A 623 28.38 4.95 34.52
C TYR A 623 27.58 4.90 35.84
N HIS A 624 26.58 5.77 36.03
CA HIS A 624 25.66 5.67 37.17
C HIS A 624 24.22 5.61 36.68
N SER A 625 23.58 4.46 36.56
CA SER A 625 22.17 4.39 37.00
C SER A 625 21.59 2.97 37.05
N LEU A 626 21.06 2.67 38.22
CA LEU A 626 19.99 1.70 38.47
C LEU A 626 18.70 2.27 37.84
N GLY A 627 17.84 1.48 37.19
CA GLY A 627 16.50 1.93 36.78
C GLY A 627 16.13 1.73 35.29
N LEU A 628 15.15 2.49 34.83
CA LEU A 628 14.52 2.42 33.49
C LEU A 628 15.25 3.31 32.46
N GLY A 629 15.41 2.81 31.23
CA GLY A 629 16.18 3.46 30.17
C GLY A 629 15.70 4.86 29.79
N TRP A 630 16.64 5.77 29.50
CA TRP A 630 16.35 7.19 29.19
C TRP A 630 15.43 7.39 27.97
N THR A 631 15.54 6.53 26.97
CA THR A 631 14.87 6.65 25.65
C THR A 631 13.37 6.84 25.74
N ASN A 632 12.73 6.25 26.74
CA ASN A 632 11.28 6.32 26.97
C ASN A 632 10.89 7.33 28.05
N ASN A 633 11.81 8.19 28.49
CA ASN A 633 11.52 9.23 29.46
C ASN A 633 10.55 10.28 28.87
N PRO A 634 9.35 10.46 29.45
CA PRO A 634 8.35 11.40 28.94
C PRO A 634 8.80 12.87 28.87
N ALA A 635 9.84 13.22 29.62
CA ALA A 635 10.38 14.58 29.74
C ALA A 635 11.51 14.90 28.75
N GLN A 636 11.96 13.93 27.94
CA GLN A 636 13.03 14.19 26.97
C GLN A 636 12.54 15.04 25.79
N ASN A 637 13.47 15.75 25.14
CA ASN A 637 13.15 16.70 24.05
C ASN A 637 12.75 16.05 22.72
N ASP A 638 12.81 14.72 22.61
CA ASP A 638 12.37 13.99 21.40
C ASP A 638 10.86 13.80 21.32
N TYR A 639 10.14 14.08 22.41
CA TYR A 639 8.69 14.07 22.45
C TYR A 639 8.16 15.51 22.61
N PRO A 640 7.10 15.90 21.87
CA PRO A 640 6.52 17.22 22.02
C PRO A 640 6.01 17.40 23.46
N PRO A 641 6.39 18.49 24.16
CA PRO A 641 5.91 18.73 25.53
C PRO A 641 4.43 19.13 25.57
N ASN A 642 3.87 19.57 24.44
CA ASN A 642 2.45 19.91 24.27
C ASN A 642 1.58 18.72 23.82
N ARG A 643 2.12 17.50 23.70
CA ARG A 643 1.34 16.34 23.27
C ARG A 643 0.21 16.01 24.25
N GLN A 644 -0.94 15.61 23.72
CA GLN A 644 -1.99 14.97 24.50
C GLN A 644 -1.61 13.52 24.82
N PRO A 645 -2.20 12.83 25.81
CA PRO A 645 -2.03 11.40 25.91
C PRO A 645 -2.46 10.72 24.60
N PHE A 646 -1.70 9.72 24.17
CA PHE A 646 -1.89 9.06 22.89
C PHE A 646 -3.34 8.56 22.72
N LEU A 647 -3.98 8.90 21.59
CA LEU A 647 -5.36 8.54 21.22
C LEU A 647 -6.45 9.11 22.13
N SER A 648 -6.14 9.99 23.07
CA SER A 648 -7.16 10.53 23.98
C SER A 648 -8.04 11.60 23.33
N VAL A 649 -7.67 12.08 22.14
CA VAL A 649 -8.36 13.15 21.43
C VAL A 649 -8.70 12.74 20.00
N THR A 650 -7.72 12.18 19.27
CA THR A 650 -7.89 11.75 17.88
C THR A 650 -7.18 10.44 17.61
N TYR A 651 -7.72 9.67 16.67
CA TYR A 651 -7.11 8.45 16.16
C TYR A 651 -5.90 8.73 15.26
N ASP A 652 -5.79 9.95 14.70
CA ASP A 652 -4.69 10.38 13.84
C ASP A 652 -3.32 10.34 14.53
N ASP A 653 -3.30 10.30 15.88
CA ASP A 653 -2.08 10.13 16.67
C ASP A 653 -1.31 8.85 16.22
N ALA A 654 -2.04 7.80 15.83
CA ALA A 654 -1.46 6.52 15.38
C ALA A 654 -0.65 6.64 14.06
N ALA A 655 -0.88 7.67 13.26
CA ALA A 655 -0.08 7.94 12.06
C ALA A 655 1.33 8.51 12.42
N HIS A 656 1.50 9.02 13.64
CA HIS A 656 2.71 9.72 14.10
C HIS A 656 3.23 9.22 15.46
N PRO A 657 3.43 7.90 15.65
CA PRO A 657 3.68 7.31 16.96
C PRO A 657 4.96 7.83 17.63
N SER A 658 5.95 8.27 16.86
CA SER A 658 7.22 8.83 17.37
C SER A 658 7.08 10.09 18.23
N ARG A 659 5.88 10.69 18.31
CA ARG A 659 5.57 11.78 19.25
C ARG A 659 5.37 11.29 20.70
N TRP A 660 5.24 9.98 20.96
CA TRP A 660 5.01 9.44 22.29
C TRP A 660 6.06 8.41 22.71
N PRO A 661 6.42 8.35 24.01
CA PRO A 661 7.20 7.24 24.55
C PRO A 661 6.38 5.94 24.55
N TYR A 662 7.07 4.81 24.51
CA TYR A 662 6.48 3.47 24.34
C TYR A 662 5.30 3.21 25.28
N GLN A 663 5.46 3.48 26.58
CA GLN A 663 4.42 3.24 27.58
C GLN A 663 3.18 4.13 27.45
N GLU A 664 3.30 5.32 26.86
CA GLU A 664 2.13 6.15 26.56
C GLU A 664 1.36 5.60 25.37
N LYS A 665 2.05 4.98 24.39
CA LYS A 665 1.42 4.35 23.23
C LYS A 665 0.63 3.10 23.63
N VAL A 666 1.26 2.20 24.37
CA VAL A 666 0.61 0.98 24.91
C VAL A 666 -0.61 1.31 25.75
N LEU A 667 -0.52 2.30 26.65
CA LEU A 667 -1.67 2.70 27.48
C LEU A 667 -2.75 3.43 26.67
N GLY A 668 -2.39 4.16 25.62
CA GLY A 668 -3.39 4.70 24.69
C GLY A 668 -4.16 3.61 23.95
N TRP A 669 -3.50 2.51 23.57
CA TRP A 669 -4.15 1.31 23.02
C TRP A 669 -4.94 0.53 24.08
N ALA A 670 -4.49 0.47 25.33
CA ALA A 670 -5.29 -0.10 26.42
C ALA A 670 -6.60 0.69 26.62
N ALA A 671 -6.54 2.02 26.46
CA ALA A 671 -7.66 2.95 26.57
C ALA A 671 -8.60 2.95 25.35
N ASN A 672 -8.05 2.70 24.16
CA ASN A 672 -8.75 2.80 22.87
C ASN A 672 -8.45 1.58 22.00
N SER A 673 -9.51 0.86 21.58
CA SER A 673 -9.35 -0.37 20.81
C SER A 673 -8.91 -0.10 19.38
N GLN A 674 -7.84 -0.73 18.89
CA GLN A 674 -7.42 -0.65 17.48
C GLN A 674 -8.56 -0.97 16.50
N LEU A 675 -8.58 -0.26 15.38
CA LEU A 675 -9.53 -0.50 14.30
C LEU A 675 -9.27 -1.87 13.62
N ASP A 676 -10.32 -2.65 13.40
CA ASP A 676 -10.30 -3.80 12.49
C ASP A 676 -10.77 -3.32 11.12
N LEU A 677 -9.83 -3.22 10.19
CA LEU A 677 -10.06 -2.66 8.88
C LEU A 677 -10.46 -3.71 7.84
N ILE A 678 -10.30 -4.99 8.18
CA ILE A 678 -10.74 -6.11 7.34
C ILE A 678 -12.23 -6.34 7.57
N ASN A 679 -12.64 -6.48 8.83
CA ASN A 679 -14.02 -6.83 9.18
C ASN A 679 -14.88 -5.63 9.58
N GLY A 680 -14.25 -4.46 9.74
CA GLY A 680 -14.87 -3.26 10.31
C GLY A 680 -15.00 -3.35 11.84
N GLY A 681 -14.99 -2.19 12.51
CA GLY A 681 -15.12 -2.11 13.96
C GLY A 681 -13.77 -2.12 14.67
N PHE A 682 -13.68 -2.83 15.79
CA PHE A 682 -12.53 -2.82 16.69
C PHE A 682 -12.01 -4.22 16.96
N LYS A 683 -10.68 -4.36 17.06
CA LYS A 683 -9.98 -5.64 17.27
C LYS A 683 -10.20 -6.27 18.65
N TYR A 684 -10.40 -5.44 19.67
CA TYR A 684 -10.55 -5.87 21.06
C TYR A 684 -11.39 -4.86 21.86
N THR A 685 -11.59 -5.11 23.15
CA THR A 685 -12.41 -4.27 24.04
C THR A 685 -11.52 -3.51 25.02
N ALA A 686 -11.35 -2.22 24.75
CA ALA A 686 -10.53 -1.33 25.56
C ALA A 686 -11.15 -1.00 26.93
N SER A 687 -10.33 -0.43 27.81
CA SER A 687 -10.75 0.02 29.14
C SER A 687 -11.57 1.31 29.11
N GLY A 688 -11.41 2.12 28.05
CA GLY A 688 -11.92 3.47 27.99
C GLY A 688 -10.97 4.46 28.66
N ILE A 689 -11.51 5.42 29.42
CA ILE A 689 -10.73 6.56 29.95
C ILE A 689 -9.69 6.10 30.97
N LEU A 690 -8.42 6.47 30.74
CA LEU A 690 -7.31 6.30 31.69
C LEU A 690 -6.84 7.65 32.24
N ASN A 691 -6.37 7.63 33.49
CA ASN A 691 -5.79 8.80 34.14
C ASN A 691 -4.27 8.81 33.99
N LEU A 692 -3.79 9.26 32.83
CA LEU A 692 -2.37 9.27 32.46
C LEU A 692 -1.64 10.54 32.95
N PRO A 693 -0.32 10.48 33.22
CA PRO A 693 0.43 11.61 33.75
C PRO A 693 0.44 12.77 32.76
N GLN A 694 -0.14 13.91 33.17
CA GLN A 694 -0.14 15.12 32.32
C GLN A 694 1.04 16.05 32.58
N ASN A 695 1.71 15.91 33.73
CA ASN A 695 2.91 16.64 34.08
C ASN A 695 4.15 15.78 33.80
N TYR A 696 4.70 15.89 32.59
CA TYR A 696 5.87 15.10 32.21
C TYR A 696 7.13 15.47 33.01
N PHE A 697 7.16 16.64 33.65
CA PHE A 697 8.27 17.03 34.53
C PHE A 697 8.37 16.20 35.81
N LEU A 698 7.35 15.38 36.13
CA LEU A 698 7.48 14.36 37.18
C LEU A 698 8.64 13.39 36.90
N PHE A 699 9.04 13.23 35.64
CA PHE A 699 10.13 12.35 35.20
C PHE A 699 11.44 13.11 34.90
N CYS A 700 11.53 14.38 35.31
CA CYS A 700 12.73 15.20 35.22
C CYS A 700 13.01 15.88 36.57
N THR A 701 13.85 15.25 37.38
CA THR A 701 14.22 15.75 38.71
C THR A 701 15.70 15.47 39.00
N SER A 702 16.17 15.81 40.21
CA SER A 702 17.50 15.38 40.66
C SER A 702 17.67 13.86 40.68
N ALA A 703 16.59 13.07 40.68
CA ALA A 703 16.65 11.61 40.63
C ALA A 703 17.28 11.08 39.33
N ASN A 704 17.15 11.77 38.21
CA ASN A 704 17.75 11.37 36.95
C ASN A 704 18.67 12.46 36.40
N ASN A 705 19.32 13.23 37.29
CA ASN A 705 20.23 14.32 36.93
C ASN A 705 19.62 15.35 35.96
N CYS A 706 18.30 15.48 35.94
CA CYS A 706 17.55 16.38 35.08
C CYS A 706 17.15 17.64 35.85
N SER A 707 17.24 18.80 35.20
CA SER A 707 16.86 20.07 35.81
C SER A 707 15.83 20.82 34.98
N GLN A 708 14.76 21.24 35.64
CA GLN A 708 13.68 22.03 35.03
C GLN A 708 14.03 23.52 34.90
N THR A 709 15.11 23.99 35.55
CA THR A 709 15.42 25.42 35.71
C THR A 709 16.87 25.79 35.39
N ASN A 710 17.76 24.83 35.17
CA ASN A 710 19.18 25.10 34.90
C ASN A 710 19.38 25.59 33.46
N THR A 711 19.79 26.86 33.33
CA THR A 711 20.10 27.53 32.06
C THR A 711 21.46 27.15 31.46
N SER A 712 22.26 26.35 32.18
CA SER A 712 23.66 25.99 31.86
C SER A 712 23.89 24.48 31.63
N GLY A 713 22.94 23.63 32.05
CA GLY A 713 22.93 22.20 31.80
C GLY A 713 21.49 21.79 31.51
N GLY A 714 21.22 21.33 30.28
CA GLY A 714 19.88 21.03 29.80
C GLY A 714 19.15 19.95 30.60
N TYR A 715 17.92 19.65 30.17
CA TYR A 715 17.16 18.47 30.57
C TYR A 715 17.99 17.21 30.29
N CYS A 716 18.87 16.83 31.23
CA CYS A 716 20.02 15.93 31.00
C CYS A 716 20.93 16.39 29.83
N ASN A 717 21.99 17.16 30.11
CA ASN A 717 22.99 17.47 29.06
C ASN A 717 23.77 16.20 28.70
N ASN A 718 23.33 15.57 27.62
CA ASN A 718 23.62 14.22 27.14
C ASN A 718 25.07 13.93 26.71
N ALA A 719 26.09 14.37 27.44
CA ALA A 719 27.46 13.91 27.20
C ALA A 719 27.66 12.45 27.66
N ASP A 720 26.83 11.96 28.58
CA ASP A 720 26.86 10.58 29.08
C ASP A 720 25.42 10.12 29.42
N ARG A 721 24.76 9.40 28.50
CA ARG A 721 23.42 8.80 28.70
C ARG A 721 23.34 7.88 29.93
N SER A 722 24.50 7.41 30.40
CA SER A 722 24.67 6.50 31.52
C SER A 722 24.22 7.04 32.88
N TYR A 723 23.84 8.32 32.97
CA TYR A 723 23.48 8.99 34.23
C TYR A 723 22.00 9.37 34.42
N CYS A 724 21.13 9.15 33.42
CA CYS A 724 19.75 9.66 33.43
C CYS A 724 18.64 8.58 33.47
N ALA A 725 18.92 7.35 33.90
CA ALA A 725 17.86 6.34 34.05
C ALA A 725 16.90 6.68 35.21
N TRP A 726 15.60 6.43 35.00
CA TRP A 726 14.57 6.74 35.98
C TRP A 726 14.44 5.64 37.03
N HIS A 727 14.45 5.98 38.33
CA HIS A 727 14.51 4.99 39.40
C HIS A 727 13.76 5.37 40.69
N THR A 728 12.77 6.25 40.59
CA THR A 728 11.96 6.65 41.74
C THR A 728 10.47 6.42 41.51
N ALA A 729 9.73 6.17 42.58
CA ALA A 729 8.27 6.12 42.52
C ALA A 729 7.69 7.48 42.10
N VAL A 730 6.56 7.45 41.36
CA VAL A 730 5.85 8.64 40.90
C VAL A 730 4.36 8.46 41.14
N THR A 731 3.70 9.52 41.58
CA THR A 731 2.24 9.58 41.72
C THR A 731 1.72 10.82 40.99
N TRP A 732 0.71 10.66 40.13
CA TRP A 732 0.03 11.77 39.45
C TRP A 732 -1.48 11.84 39.74
N THR A 733 -2.02 10.87 40.48
CA THR A 733 -3.39 10.85 40.99
C THR A 733 -3.41 10.97 42.52
N SER A 734 -4.59 11.12 43.13
CA SER A 734 -4.69 11.17 44.59
C SER A 734 -4.41 9.79 45.20
N VAL A 735 -3.52 9.70 46.20
CA VAL A 735 -3.12 8.41 46.81
C VAL A 735 -4.28 7.79 47.62
N ASP A 736 -5.17 8.62 48.17
CA ASP A 736 -6.26 8.20 49.06
C ASP A 736 -7.52 7.72 48.31
N ARG A 737 -7.73 8.17 47.06
CA ARG A 737 -8.78 7.73 46.13
C ARG A 737 -8.28 7.84 44.69
N PRO A 738 -7.41 6.92 44.26
CA PRO A 738 -6.86 6.98 42.92
C PRO A 738 -7.99 6.68 41.92
N ASP A 739 -8.35 7.67 41.10
CA ASP A 739 -9.24 7.52 39.94
C ASP A 739 -8.45 6.82 38.83
N LEU A 740 -8.27 5.50 39.01
CA LEU A 740 -7.50 4.61 38.15
C LEU A 740 -8.40 3.49 37.63
N ALA A 741 -8.28 3.19 36.35
CA ALA A 741 -9.05 2.17 35.69
C ALA A 741 -8.66 0.77 36.16
N SER A 742 -9.66 -0.10 36.21
CA SER A 742 -9.46 -1.55 36.41
C SER A 742 -9.70 -2.24 35.07
N GLU A 743 -9.36 -3.53 35.00
CA GLU A 743 -9.71 -4.38 33.87
C GLU A 743 -11.18 -4.22 33.48
N ASN A 744 -11.44 -4.08 32.17
CA ASN A 744 -12.79 -4.15 31.65
C ASN A 744 -13.14 -5.62 31.37
N PRO A 745 -14.08 -6.22 32.12
CA PRO A 745 -14.42 -7.64 31.98
C PRO A 745 -15.19 -7.95 30.69
N ALA A 746 -15.64 -6.93 29.94
CA ALA A 746 -16.32 -7.15 28.67
C ALA A 746 -15.41 -7.76 27.57
N GLY A 747 -14.09 -7.81 27.80
CA GLY A 747 -13.15 -8.57 26.99
C GLY A 747 -13.14 -10.09 27.27
N ASP A 748 -13.80 -10.57 28.33
CA ASP A 748 -13.98 -12.01 28.58
C ASP A 748 -15.00 -12.57 27.58
N VAL A 749 -14.49 -13.09 26.47
CA VAL A 749 -15.29 -13.69 25.40
C VAL A 749 -15.86 -15.07 25.78
N GLY A 750 -15.47 -15.66 26.92
CA GLY A 750 -15.89 -17.00 27.34
C GLY A 750 -15.64 -18.09 26.28
N GLY A 751 -16.10 -19.33 26.53
CA GLY A 751 -16.14 -20.37 25.50
C GLY A 751 -14.77 -20.90 25.01
N GLY A 752 -14.79 -21.66 23.91
CA GLY A 752 -13.60 -22.21 23.25
C GLY A 752 -12.88 -21.19 22.36
N GLU A 753 -11.72 -21.58 21.81
CA GLU A 753 -10.95 -20.75 20.87
C GLU A 753 -11.83 -20.34 19.66
N PRO A 754 -11.91 -19.05 19.31
CA PRO A 754 -12.67 -18.59 18.15
C PRO A 754 -12.15 -19.18 16.84
N ALA A 755 -13.04 -19.45 15.89
CA ALA A 755 -12.64 -19.90 14.55
C ALA A 755 -12.21 -18.72 13.68
N VAL A 756 -11.25 -18.95 12.81
CA VAL A 756 -10.85 -18.04 11.73
C VAL A 756 -11.00 -18.75 10.39
N ALA A 757 -11.51 -18.03 9.39
CA ALA A 757 -11.67 -18.55 8.03
C ALA A 757 -10.54 -17.99 7.14
N ASP A 758 -10.05 -18.83 6.23
CA ASP A 758 -9.13 -18.42 5.18
C ASP A 758 -9.93 -17.69 4.06
N PRO A 759 -9.64 -16.40 3.79
CA PRO A 759 -10.28 -15.64 2.72
C PRO A 759 -9.79 -16.02 1.31
N TYR A 760 -8.65 -16.71 1.18
CA TYR A 760 -8.02 -17.14 -0.07
C TYR A 760 -7.66 -18.64 -0.02
N PRO A 761 -8.68 -19.52 0.03
CA PRO A 761 -8.46 -20.95 0.24
C PRO A 761 -7.60 -21.56 -0.87
N ALA A 762 -6.63 -22.37 -0.45
CA ALA A 762 -5.74 -23.09 -1.34
C ALA A 762 -6.45 -24.01 -2.34
N SER A 763 -5.83 -24.21 -3.50
CA SER A 763 -6.25 -25.18 -4.50
C SER A 763 -5.68 -26.56 -4.20
N CYS A 764 -6.41 -27.36 -3.42
CA CYS A 764 -5.96 -28.69 -2.98
C CYS A 764 -6.01 -29.80 -4.04
N SER A 765 -6.24 -29.48 -5.31
CA SER A 765 -6.10 -30.44 -6.43
C SER A 765 -5.96 -29.73 -7.76
N ALA A 766 -5.38 -30.40 -8.76
CA ALA A 766 -5.27 -29.85 -10.10
C ALA A 766 -6.63 -29.46 -10.70
N ALA A 767 -7.69 -30.20 -10.35
CA ALA A 767 -9.05 -29.96 -10.80
C ALA A 767 -9.78 -28.84 -10.04
N ALA A 768 -9.23 -28.37 -8.92
CA ALA A 768 -9.81 -27.27 -8.13
C ALA A 768 -9.49 -25.89 -8.74
N SER A 769 -8.48 -25.80 -9.60
CA SER A 769 -8.13 -24.58 -10.34
C SER A 769 -8.62 -24.65 -11.78
N PRO A 770 -9.39 -23.65 -12.28
CA PRO A 770 -9.75 -23.59 -13.68
C PRO A 770 -8.53 -23.33 -14.56
N VAL A 771 -8.60 -23.80 -15.82
CA VAL A 771 -7.73 -23.32 -16.88
C VAL A 771 -8.27 -22.00 -17.40
N VAL A 772 -7.40 -21.00 -17.53
CA VAL A 772 -7.76 -19.66 -17.99
C VAL A 772 -7.24 -19.40 -19.40
N GLN A 773 -7.94 -18.56 -20.15
CA GLN A 773 -7.58 -18.14 -21.51
C GLN A 773 -7.41 -19.30 -22.54
N THR A 774 -8.02 -20.46 -22.28
CA THR A 774 -8.07 -21.60 -23.22
C THR A 774 -9.52 -22.05 -23.43
N PRO A 775 -10.27 -21.42 -24.35
CA PRO A 775 -11.71 -21.67 -24.52
C PRO A 775 -12.05 -23.14 -24.69
N GLY A 776 -13.00 -23.67 -23.91
CA GLY A 776 -13.42 -25.08 -23.94
C GLY A 776 -12.52 -26.06 -23.20
N THR A 777 -11.40 -25.60 -22.62
CA THR A 777 -10.59 -26.38 -21.68
C THR A 777 -10.83 -25.84 -20.27
N THR A 778 -11.42 -26.65 -19.40
CA THR A 778 -11.82 -26.20 -18.04
C THR A 778 -10.91 -26.73 -16.93
N ALA A 779 -10.08 -27.73 -17.21
CA ALA A 779 -9.17 -28.35 -16.26
C ALA A 779 -7.92 -28.87 -17.00
N LEU A 780 -6.84 -29.11 -16.24
CA LEU A 780 -5.62 -29.70 -16.79
C LEU A 780 -5.91 -31.05 -17.48
N PRO A 781 -5.29 -31.32 -18.64
CA PRO A 781 -5.36 -32.63 -19.29
C PRO A 781 -4.87 -33.76 -18.36
N GLY A 782 -5.47 -34.95 -18.52
CA GLY A 782 -5.06 -36.14 -17.77
C GLY A 782 -3.61 -36.55 -18.07
N GLY A 783 -2.92 -37.10 -17.07
CA GLY A 783 -1.51 -37.51 -17.21
C GLY A 783 -0.49 -36.39 -17.00
N ALA A 784 -0.93 -35.23 -16.48
CA ALA A 784 -0.04 -34.14 -16.09
C ALA A 784 1.01 -34.60 -15.06
N VAL A 785 2.28 -34.30 -15.36
CA VAL A 785 3.39 -34.39 -14.41
C VAL A 785 3.56 -33.01 -13.78
N ILE A 786 3.23 -32.87 -12.50
CA ILE A 786 3.25 -31.58 -11.81
C ILE A 786 4.51 -31.47 -10.96
N VAL A 787 5.27 -30.42 -11.20
CA VAL A 787 6.41 -30.00 -10.39
C VAL A 787 5.96 -28.83 -9.53
N ASP A 788 5.69 -29.15 -8.27
CA ASP A 788 5.30 -28.22 -7.22
C ASP A 788 6.55 -27.54 -6.62
N GLU A 789 6.41 -26.32 -6.08
CA GLU A 789 7.52 -25.63 -5.41
C GLU A 789 7.91 -26.29 -4.08
N LEU A 790 6.99 -27.04 -3.48
CA LEU A 790 7.27 -27.96 -2.39
C LEU A 790 7.66 -29.34 -2.91
N SER A 791 8.67 -29.96 -2.29
CA SER A 791 8.97 -31.38 -2.56
C SER A 791 7.81 -32.32 -2.17
N SER A 792 7.02 -31.92 -1.18
CA SER A 792 5.76 -32.53 -0.82
C SER A 792 4.86 -31.52 -0.12
N SER A 793 3.56 -31.56 -0.42
CA SER A 793 2.55 -30.81 0.32
C SER A 793 2.36 -31.30 1.76
N ALA A 794 3.13 -32.29 2.24
CA ALA A 794 3.10 -32.73 3.63
C ALA A 794 3.24 -31.57 4.64
N THR A 795 3.88 -30.46 4.26
CA THR A 795 4.14 -29.29 5.13
C THR A 795 3.11 -28.17 5.04
N ASN A 796 2.19 -28.17 4.06
CA ASN A 796 1.19 -27.09 3.89
C ASN A 796 0.25 -26.94 5.11
N LEU A 797 -0.12 -25.73 5.52
CA LEU A 797 -1.09 -25.52 6.61
C LEU A 797 -2.54 -25.35 6.12
N ALA A 798 -2.76 -25.24 4.81
CA ALA A 798 -4.10 -25.09 4.22
C ALA A 798 -4.97 -26.36 4.28
N GLY A 799 -4.43 -27.48 4.77
CA GLY A 799 -5.17 -28.73 4.96
C GLY A 799 -5.28 -29.60 3.69
N CYS A 800 -4.51 -29.30 2.65
CA CYS A 800 -4.49 -30.10 1.43
C CYS A 800 -3.90 -31.50 1.67
N ALA A 801 -4.42 -32.49 0.94
CA ALA A 801 -3.94 -33.87 1.02
C ALA A 801 -2.46 -33.97 0.61
N THR A 802 -1.70 -34.80 1.32
CA THR A 802 -0.28 -34.99 1.06
C THR A 802 -0.06 -35.59 -0.33
N THR A 803 0.65 -34.82 -1.17
CA THR A 803 1.07 -35.17 -2.52
C THR A 803 2.56 -34.87 -2.64
N SER A 804 3.28 -35.67 -3.43
CA SER A 804 4.70 -35.43 -3.72
C SER A 804 4.83 -34.72 -5.06
N SER A 805 5.75 -33.76 -5.15
CA SER A 805 6.13 -33.15 -6.42
C SER A 805 6.80 -34.20 -7.30
N ALA A 806 6.47 -34.20 -8.60
CA ALA A 806 7.03 -35.17 -9.50
C ALA A 806 8.49 -34.85 -9.88
N GLY A 807 8.92 -33.59 -9.77
CA GLY A 807 10.26 -33.11 -10.10
C GLY A 807 10.92 -32.34 -8.96
N THR A 808 11.73 -31.32 -9.30
CA THR A 808 12.37 -30.47 -8.31
C THR A 808 12.15 -29.00 -8.59
N PHE A 809 11.96 -28.22 -7.54
CA PHE A 809 12.01 -26.77 -7.57
C PHE A 809 13.17 -26.25 -6.73
N ALA A 810 13.74 -25.12 -7.14
CA ALA A 810 14.77 -24.43 -6.36
C ALA A 810 14.64 -22.90 -6.50
N LEU A 811 14.72 -22.20 -5.37
CA LEU A 811 14.97 -20.75 -5.33
C LEU A 811 16.46 -20.49 -5.26
N THR A 812 16.92 -19.59 -6.13
CA THR A 812 18.29 -19.10 -6.16
C THR A 812 18.27 -17.61 -5.86
N TYR A 813 18.95 -17.21 -4.78
CA TYR A 813 19.00 -15.82 -4.33
C TYR A 813 20.27 -15.12 -4.78
N GLY A 814 20.14 -13.88 -5.25
CA GLY A 814 21.27 -12.96 -5.35
C GLY A 814 21.92 -12.76 -3.98
N THR A 815 23.24 -12.59 -3.99
CA THR A 815 24.06 -12.48 -2.78
C THR A 815 24.88 -11.20 -2.74
N ASP A 816 25.36 -10.84 -1.54
CA ASP A 816 26.43 -9.85 -1.38
C ASP A 816 27.82 -10.48 -1.58
N SER A 817 28.86 -9.65 -1.54
CA SER A 817 30.27 -10.10 -1.63
C SER A 817 30.71 -11.11 -0.55
N SER A 818 29.96 -11.24 0.55
CA SER A 818 30.21 -12.21 1.64
C SER A 818 29.35 -13.48 1.49
N GLY A 819 28.51 -13.57 0.46
CA GLY A 819 27.65 -14.71 0.20
C GLY A 819 26.31 -14.69 0.95
N HIS A 820 25.94 -13.59 1.61
CA HIS A 820 24.63 -13.49 2.27
C HIS A 820 23.51 -13.36 1.23
N PRO A 821 22.38 -14.09 1.37
CA PRO A 821 21.32 -14.14 0.36
C PRO A 821 20.41 -12.91 0.41
N LEU A 822 20.81 -11.81 -0.23
CA LEU A 822 20.03 -10.56 -0.21
C LEU A 822 18.64 -10.70 -0.82
N GLY A 823 18.48 -11.54 -1.85
CA GLY A 823 17.15 -11.81 -2.43
C GLY A 823 16.18 -12.46 -1.43
N ALA A 824 16.68 -13.19 -0.43
CA ALA A 824 15.85 -13.84 0.59
C ALA A 824 15.30 -12.87 1.65
N ILE A 825 15.74 -11.60 1.66
CA ILE A 825 15.22 -10.57 2.57
C ILE A 825 13.80 -10.14 2.17
N ASP A 826 13.49 -10.14 0.87
CA ASP A 826 12.21 -9.71 0.30
C ASP A 826 11.48 -10.85 -0.43
N THR A 827 11.85 -12.09 -0.12
CA THR A 827 11.08 -13.27 -0.53
C THR A 827 10.24 -13.70 0.66
N HIS A 828 9.00 -14.10 0.39
CA HIS A 828 7.99 -14.47 1.38
C HIS A 828 7.29 -15.76 0.95
N GLN A 829 6.66 -16.46 1.89
CA GLN A 829 5.78 -17.61 1.62
C GLN A 829 4.35 -17.38 2.14
N LEU A 830 3.36 -18.00 1.48
CA LEU A 830 1.96 -18.00 1.89
C LEU A 830 1.34 -19.39 1.77
N GLY A 831 0.36 -19.68 2.65
CA GLY A 831 -0.47 -20.89 2.63
C GLY A 831 -1.62 -20.84 1.63
N VAL A 832 -1.40 -20.28 0.44
CA VAL A 832 -2.38 -20.13 -0.65
C VAL A 832 -1.87 -20.90 -1.89
N GLY A 833 -2.48 -20.73 -3.07
CA GLY A 833 -1.94 -21.33 -4.29
C GLY A 833 -2.24 -22.83 -4.45
N TYR A 834 -1.53 -23.50 -5.35
CA TYR A 834 -1.65 -24.94 -5.52
C TYR A 834 -1.13 -25.67 -4.28
N MET A 835 -1.84 -26.71 -3.84
CA MET A 835 -1.45 -27.54 -2.67
C MET A 835 -1.24 -26.78 -1.34
N GLY A 836 -1.58 -25.50 -1.26
CA GLY A 836 -1.54 -24.70 -0.04
C GLY A 836 -0.19 -24.13 0.30
N HIS A 837 0.63 -23.87 -0.70
CA HIS A 837 1.88 -23.13 -0.54
C HIS A 837 2.20 -22.32 -1.81
N THR A 838 2.80 -21.13 -1.66
CA THR A 838 3.41 -20.36 -2.76
C THR A 838 4.53 -19.49 -2.22
N TYR A 839 5.54 -19.20 -3.04
CA TYR A 839 6.53 -18.16 -2.76
C TYR A 839 6.22 -16.92 -3.58
N PHE A 840 6.53 -15.75 -3.06
CA PHE A 840 6.48 -14.51 -3.84
C PHE A 840 7.53 -13.52 -3.39
N ALA A 841 7.87 -12.58 -4.27
CA ALA A 841 8.79 -11.49 -3.98
C ALA A 841 8.43 -10.28 -4.83
N ARG A 842 8.82 -9.09 -4.37
CA ARG A 842 8.65 -7.87 -5.16
C ARG A 842 9.50 -7.93 -6.42
N THR A 843 8.97 -7.37 -7.51
CA THR A 843 9.71 -7.18 -8.76
C THR A 843 10.91 -6.25 -8.55
N VAL A 844 11.99 -6.41 -9.33
CA VAL A 844 13.23 -5.62 -9.22
C VAL A 844 13.81 -5.24 -10.60
N ALA A 845 14.48 -4.10 -10.68
CA ALA A 845 15.10 -3.62 -11.93
C ALA A 845 16.33 -4.45 -12.33
N LEU A 846 16.51 -4.68 -13.65
CA LEU A 846 17.65 -5.40 -14.22
C LEU A 846 19.03 -4.84 -13.81
N ALA A 847 19.18 -3.51 -13.79
CA ALA A 847 20.43 -2.85 -13.39
C ALA A 847 20.82 -3.19 -11.94
N ARG A 848 19.83 -3.46 -11.10
CA ARG A 848 20.02 -3.86 -9.70
C ARG A 848 20.33 -5.34 -9.58
N ALA A 849 19.67 -6.16 -10.40
CA ALA A 849 19.90 -7.61 -10.44
C ALA A 849 21.30 -7.99 -10.93
N SER A 850 21.93 -7.13 -11.73
CA SER A 850 23.28 -7.34 -12.30
C SER A 850 24.41 -6.74 -11.45
N ALA A 851 24.10 -6.11 -10.31
CA ALA A 851 25.11 -5.59 -9.39
C ALA A 851 25.77 -6.71 -8.55
N SER A 852 26.95 -6.44 -7.98
CA SER A 852 27.66 -7.38 -7.08
C SER A 852 26.92 -7.71 -5.76
N ASN A 853 25.79 -7.03 -5.51
CA ASN A 853 24.93 -7.15 -4.35
C ASN A 853 23.47 -7.27 -4.84
N SER A 854 23.16 -8.36 -5.55
CA SER A 854 21.88 -8.53 -6.24
C SER A 854 20.78 -8.96 -5.28
N VAL A 855 19.61 -8.31 -5.36
CA VAL A 855 18.36 -8.72 -4.68
C VAL A 855 17.46 -9.58 -5.57
N GLY A 856 17.93 -9.97 -6.76
CA GLY A 856 17.18 -10.82 -7.67
C GLY A 856 16.97 -12.23 -7.10
N VAL A 857 15.82 -12.81 -7.39
CA VAL A 857 15.41 -14.15 -7.00
C VAL A 857 15.00 -14.90 -8.25
N THR A 858 15.41 -16.16 -8.36
CA THR A 858 15.06 -17.03 -9.49
C THR A 858 14.51 -18.36 -8.97
N GLY A 859 13.25 -18.64 -9.29
CA GLY A 859 12.65 -19.96 -9.10
C GLY A 859 12.82 -20.81 -10.35
N THR A 860 13.25 -22.05 -10.18
CA THR A 860 13.51 -22.99 -11.30
C THR A 860 12.79 -24.31 -11.06
N TRP A 861 11.90 -24.69 -11.99
CA TRP A 861 11.23 -25.99 -12.02
C TRP A 861 11.94 -26.92 -13.00
N THR A 862 12.36 -28.08 -12.52
CA THR A 862 12.99 -29.12 -13.32
C THR A 862 12.11 -30.37 -13.32
N PRO A 863 11.49 -30.74 -14.46
CA PRO A 863 10.74 -31.98 -14.55
C PRO A 863 11.66 -33.22 -14.50
N PRO A 864 11.11 -34.39 -14.18
CA PRO A 864 11.82 -35.66 -14.29
C PRO A 864 12.40 -35.91 -15.68
N SER A 865 13.48 -36.69 -15.74
CA SER A 865 14.09 -37.10 -17.02
C SER A 865 13.16 -37.92 -17.94
N SER A 866 12.00 -38.39 -17.44
CA SER A 866 10.97 -39.05 -18.23
C SER A 866 10.11 -38.06 -19.04
N VAL A 867 10.04 -36.79 -18.63
CA VAL A 867 9.30 -35.75 -19.33
C VAL A 867 10.14 -35.27 -20.51
N THR A 868 9.88 -35.87 -21.68
CA THR A 868 10.60 -35.62 -22.93
C THR A 868 9.66 -35.71 -24.11
N GLY A 869 10.10 -35.31 -25.30
CA GLY A 869 9.25 -35.18 -26.47
C GLY A 869 8.37 -33.93 -26.38
N TRP A 870 7.31 -33.89 -27.17
CA TRP A 870 6.38 -32.76 -27.14
C TRP A 870 5.60 -32.74 -25.83
N GLN A 871 5.69 -31.62 -25.12
CA GLN A 871 5.02 -31.37 -23.86
C GLN A 871 4.38 -30.00 -23.90
N ARG A 872 3.12 -29.90 -23.48
CA ARG A 872 2.46 -28.64 -23.18
C ARG A 872 2.72 -28.27 -21.73
N ILE A 873 3.13 -27.03 -21.51
CA ILE A 873 3.57 -26.53 -20.21
C ILE A 873 2.50 -25.59 -19.66
N TRP A 874 2.08 -25.84 -18.42
CA TRP A 874 1.09 -25.02 -17.72
C TRP A 874 1.72 -24.48 -16.44
N VAL A 875 1.44 -23.22 -16.12
CA VAL A 875 1.85 -22.59 -14.86
C VAL A 875 0.63 -22.37 -13.98
N HIS A 876 0.76 -22.66 -12.69
CA HIS A 876 -0.24 -22.26 -11.71
C HIS A 876 0.02 -20.81 -11.31
N ILE A 877 -1.05 -20.03 -11.29
CA ILE A 877 -1.05 -18.63 -10.87
C ILE A 877 -1.92 -18.55 -9.63
N PRO A 878 -1.34 -18.23 -8.45
CA PRO A 878 -2.11 -18.15 -7.22
C PRO A 878 -3.03 -16.93 -7.22
N ASP A 879 -4.07 -16.97 -6.39
CA ASP A 879 -5.03 -15.87 -6.24
C ASP A 879 -4.49 -14.66 -5.47
N ASN A 880 -3.40 -14.84 -4.73
CA ASN A 880 -2.74 -13.85 -3.89
C ASN A 880 -1.20 -13.93 -4.08
N GLY A 881 -0.50 -12.80 -3.90
CA GLY A 881 0.97 -12.70 -4.11
C GLY A 881 1.43 -12.64 -5.57
N ALA A 882 0.50 -12.58 -6.54
CA ALA A 882 0.74 -12.66 -7.98
C ALA A 882 0.16 -11.43 -8.72
N ASP A 883 0.87 -10.31 -8.69
CA ASP A 883 0.39 -9.01 -9.19
C ASP A 883 1.09 -8.52 -10.46
N THR A 884 2.25 -9.08 -10.80
CA THR A 884 3.03 -8.69 -11.97
C THR A 884 2.28 -8.92 -13.29
N GLN A 885 2.36 -7.94 -14.20
CA GLN A 885 1.90 -8.09 -15.59
C GLN A 885 3.04 -8.53 -16.53
N GLN A 886 4.25 -8.69 -16.00
CA GLN A 886 5.48 -8.88 -16.76
C GLN A 886 6.28 -10.11 -16.28
N ALA A 887 5.59 -11.18 -15.86
CA ALA A 887 6.26 -12.43 -15.46
C ALA A 887 6.87 -13.12 -16.69
N ASP A 888 8.18 -12.95 -16.88
CA ASP A 888 8.93 -13.51 -18.00
C ASP A 888 9.39 -14.94 -17.70
N TYR A 889 8.57 -15.91 -18.11
CA TYR A 889 8.89 -17.33 -17.97
C TYR A 889 9.85 -17.76 -19.06
N ILE A 890 11.00 -18.29 -18.66
CA ILE A 890 12.03 -18.78 -19.57
C ILE A 890 11.99 -20.31 -19.61
N ILE A 891 11.66 -20.85 -20.78
CA ILE A 891 11.53 -22.28 -21.07
C ILE A 891 12.82 -22.77 -21.74
N ASN A 892 13.62 -23.54 -21.00
CA ASN A 892 14.74 -24.28 -21.58
C ASN A 892 14.28 -25.70 -21.96
N THR A 893 14.32 -26.01 -23.25
CA THR A 893 13.89 -27.31 -23.79
C THR A 893 14.95 -28.42 -23.63
N GLY A 894 16.10 -28.09 -23.05
CA GLY A 894 17.33 -28.88 -23.03
C GLY A 894 18.19 -28.71 -24.29
N THR A 895 17.66 -28.07 -25.34
CA THR A 895 18.40 -27.78 -26.58
C THR A 895 18.32 -26.31 -27.02
N THR A 896 17.20 -25.67 -26.71
CA THR A 896 16.90 -24.27 -27.06
C THR A 896 16.25 -23.57 -25.87
N THR A 897 16.18 -22.25 -25.93
CA THR A 897 15.49 -21.42 -24.94
C THR A 897 14.43 -20.59 -25.65
N LYS A 898 13.25 -20.52 -25.04
CA LYS A 898 12.12 -19.66 -25.43
C LYS A 898 11.65 -18.93 -24.18
N ASP A 899 10.96 -17.82 -24.37
CA ASP A 899 10.44 -16.99 -23.29
C ASP A 899 8.99 -16.58 -23.56
N ARG A 900 8.22 -16.39 -22.49
CA ARG A 900 6.80 -16.03 -22.51
C ARG A 900 6.51 -15.06 -21.38
N ILE A 901 6.06 -13.86 -21.72
CA ILE A 901 5.64 -12.89 -20.72
C ILE A 901 4.17 -13.12 -20.40
N VAL A 902 3.88 -13.35 -19.12
CA VAL A 902 2.56 -13.67 -18.60
C VAL A 902 2.11 -12.59 -17.63
N ASN A 903 0.86 -12.17 -17.79
CA ASN A 903 0.16 -11.39 -16.79
C ASN A 903 -0.33 -12.34 -15.67
N GLN A 904 0.35 -12.33 -14.52
CA GLN A 904 0.02 -13.18 -13.36
C GLN A 904 -1.20 -12.67 -12.58
N ARG A 905 -1.74 -11.51 -12.94
CA ARG A 905 -2.76 -10.81 -12.17
C ARG A 905 -4.16 -11.38 -12.41
N TRP A 906 -4.40 -12.66 -12.12
CA TRP A 906 -5.69 -13.31 -12.37
C TRP A 906 -6.71 -13.19 -11.23
N ASN A 907 -6.27 -12.92 -10.00
CA ASN A 907 -7.12 -12.87 -8.80
C ASN A 907 -7.82 -14.17 -8.41
N GLN A 908 -7.43 -15.30 -9.00
CA GLN A 908 -7.98 -16.61 -8.73
C GLN A 908 -6.93 -17.68 -9.02
N ASN A 909 -6.92 -18.74 -8.21
CA ASN A 909 -6.04 -19.90 -8.37
C ASN A 909 -6.31 -20.57 -9.72
N SER A 910 -5.42 -20.40 -10.70
CA SER A 910 -5.69 -20.77 -12.10
C SER A 910 -4.50 -21.43 -12.76
N TRP A 911 -4.76 -22.27 -13.77
CA TRP A 911 -3.74 -22.78 -14.68
C TRP A 911 -3.70 -21.96 -15.96
N PHE A 912 -2.52 -21.47 -16.33
CA PHE A 912 -2.27 -20.72 -17.55
C PHE A 912 -1.33 -21.49 -18.48
N ASP A 913 -1.59 -21.43 -19.79
CA ASP A 913 -0.87 -22.18 -20.82
C ASP A 913 0.35 -21.41 -21.33
N LEU A 914 1.55 -21.98 -21.21
CA LEU A 914 2.78 -21.44 -21.81
C LEU A 914 3.04 -21.94 -23.24
N GLY A 915 2.25 -22.88 -23.74
CA GLY A 915 2.40 -23.51 -25.04
C GLY A 915 3.15 -24.84 -25.02
N SER A 916 3.34 -25.43 -26.21
CA SER A 916 3.95 -26.75 -26.41
C SER A 916 5.37 -26.67 -26.93
N TYR A 917 6.24 -27.45 -26.29
CA TYR A 917 7.67 -27.47 -26.58
C TYR A 917 8.17 -28.90 -26.69
N GLN A 918 9.12 -29.11 -27.59
CA GLN A 918 9.82 -30.39 -27.67
C GLN A 918 10.94 -30.45 -26.62
N LEU A 919 10.66 -31.09 -25.49
CA LEU A 919 11.58 -31.21 -24.37
C LEU A 919 12.56 -32.39 -24.53
N SER A 920 13.77 -32.20 -24.03
CA SER A 920 14.82 -33.19 -23.93
C SER A 920 15.33 -33.30 -22.48
N ALA A 921 16.15 -34.32 -22.19
CA ALA A 921 16.69 -34.48 -20.85
C ALA A 921 17.48 -33.24 -20.41
N GLY A 922 17.16 -32.72 -19.22
CA GLY A 922 17.74 -31.47 -18.72
C GLY A 922 16.93 -30.21 -19.06
N ALA A 923 15.71 -30.35 -19.60
CA ALA A 923 14.77 -29.25 -19.70
C ALA A 923 14.42 -28.68 -18.32
N TYR A 924 14.13 -27.38 -18.26
CA TYR A 924 13.66 -26.68 -17.06
C TYR A 924 12.92 -25.40 -17.46
N VAL A 925 12.07 -24.91 -16.57
CA VAL A 925 11.47 -23.58 -16.66
C VAL A 925 12.00 -22.76 -15.50
N TYR A 926 12.36 -21.51 -15.73
CA TYR A 926 12.64 -20.60 -14.61
C TYR A 926 11.92 -19.27 -14.79
N LEU A 927 11.67 -18.63 -13.65
CA LEU A 927 11.06 -17.32 -13.54
C LEU A 927 11.88 -16.50 -12.54
N THR A 928 12.11 -15.23 -12.86
CA THR A 928 12.80 -14.31 -11.96
C THR A 928 11.94 -13.09 -11.65
N ASN A 929 12.08 -12.53 -10.44
CA ASN A 929 11.44 -11.25 -10.09
C ASN A 929 12.10 -10.05 -10.78
N VAL A 930 13.09 -10.26 -11.65
CA VAL A 930 13.75 -9.19 -12.41
C VAL A 930 12.91 -8.83 -13.63
N THR A 931 12.28 -7.66 -13.61
CA THR A 931 11.43 -7.16 -14.70
C THR A 931 12.03 -5.90 -15.34
N ASN A 932 11.54 -5.50 -16.52
CA ASN A 932 12.10 -4.36 -17.26
C ASN A 932 11.69 -3.02 -16.64
N ASN A 933 10.40 -2.85 -16.31
CA ASN A 933 9.87 -1.73 -15.53
C ASN A 933 8.44 -2.01 -15.05
N ASP A 934 8.20 -3.20 -14.49
CA ASP A 934 6.85 -3.56 -14.08
C ASP A 934 6.42 -2.74 -12.87
N TRP A 935 5.52 -1.77 -13.08
CA TRP A 935 5.04 -0.86 -12.05
C TRP A 935 6.15 -0.20 -11.24
N ASN A 936 7.26 0.15 -11.90
CA ASN A 936 8.44 0.71 -11.23
C ASN A 936 8.90 -0.18 -10.04
N HIS A 937 8.71 -1.49 -10.20
CA HIS A 937 9.17 -2.52 -9.29
C HIS A 937 8.49 -2.48 -7.91
N THR A 938 7.19 -2.18 -7.88
CA THR A 938 6.37 -2.15 -6.65
C THR A 938 5.39 -3.31 -6.51
N VAL A 939 5.21 -4.12 -7.55
CA VAL A 939 4.28 -5.27 -7.56
C VAL A 939 5.00 -6.59 -7.28
N ASP A 940 4.23 -7.58 -6.84
CA ASP A 940 4.71 -8.89 -6.44
C ASP A 940 4.63 -9.91 -7.59
N LEU A 941 5.64 -10.77 -7.68
CA LEU A 941 5.70 -11.92 -8.58
C LEU A 941 5.68 -13.21 -7.76
N ALA A 942 4.89 -14.19 -8.19
CA ALA A 942 4.73 -15.46 -7.50
C ALA A 942 5.43 -16.63 -8.22
N TRP A 943 5.85 -17.61 -7.42
CA TRP A 943 6.29 -18.94 -7.82
C TRP A 943 5.43 -19.99 -7.11
N ASP A 944 4.73 -20.79 -7.90
CA ASP A 944 3.86 -21.88 -7.46
C ASP A 944 4.22 -23.15 -8.28
N ALA A 945 3.24 -23.90 -8.78
CA ALA A 945 3.46 -25.14 -9.52
C ALA A 945 3.56 -24.99 -11.05
N ILE A 946 4.25 -25.94 -11.71
CA ILE A 946 4.25 -26.13 -13.17
C ILE A 946 3.81 -27.55 -13.52
N ALA A 947 2.89 -27.67 -14.49
CA ALA A 947 2.45 -28.96 -15.02
C ALA A 947 2.97 -29.19 -16.45
N PHE A 948 3.39 -30.43 -16.70
CA PHE A 948 3.82 -30.90 -18.02
C PHE A 948 2.86 -31.99 -18.50
N THR A 949 2.17 -31.74 -19.60
CA THR A 949 1.26 -32.72 -20.21
C THR A 949 1.80 -33.16 -21.56
N PRO A 950 1.87 -34.48 -21.85
CA PRO A 950 2.24 -34.95 -23.18
C PRO A 950 1.40 -34.29 -24.28
N SER A 951 2.06 -33.81 -25.33
CA SER A 951 1.41 -33.15 -26.47
C SER A 951 2.04 -33.58 -27.79
N SER A 952 1.58 -32.98 -28.90
CA SER A 952 2.25 -33.00 -30.20
C SER A 952 2.78 -31.62 -30.53
N LYS A 953 3.45 -31.48 -31.68
CA LYS A 953 3.60 -30.15 -32.28
C LYS A 953 2.21 -29.58 -32.56
N PRO A 954 1.86 -28.37 -32.09
CA PRO A 954 0.56 -27.78 -32.35
C PRO A 954 0.27 -27.70 -33.85
N ALA A 955 -0.90 -28.17 -34.26
CA ALA A 955 -1.42 -27.96 -35.61
C ALA A 955 -2.08 -26.56 -35.70
N VAL A 956 -2.57 -26.05 -34.58
CA VAL A 956 -3.12 -24.70 -34.42
C VAL A 956 -2.36 -23.99 -33.31
N ASP A 957 -1.70 -22.89 -33.64
CA ASP A 957 -1.20 -21.91 -32.68
C ASP A 957 -1.72 -20.55 -33.15
N TYR A 958 -2.65 -19.99 -32.39
CA TYR A 958 -3.40 -18.80 -32.76
C TYR A 958 -3.14 -17.65 -31.78
N VAL A 959 -2.58 -16.57 -32.31
CA VAL A 959 -2.37 -15.31 -31.57
C VAL A 959 -3.36 -14.25 -32.05
N ALA A 960 -4.20 -13.75 -31.13
CA ALA A 960 -5.14 -12.66 -31.39
C ALA A 960 -4.59 -11.34 -30.84
N LEU A 961 -4.25 -10.41 -31.75
CA LEU A 961 -3.73 -9.07 -31.47
C LEU A 961 -4.80 -8.01 -31.77
N GLY A 962 -4.58 -6.78 -31.33
CA GLY A 962 -5.36 -5.61 -31.76
C GLY A 962 -5.88 -4.74 -30.64
N ASP A 963 -6.90 -3.92 -30.97
CA ASP A 963 -7.50 -2.96 -30.05
C ASP A 963 -8.79 -3.47 -29.37
N SER A 964 -9.65 -2.56 -28.94
CA SER A 964 -10.93 -2.82 -28.27
C SER A 964 -11.90 -3.65 -29.11
N TYR A 965 -11.91 -3.52 -30.44
CA TYR A 965 -12.75 -4.33 -31.34
C TYR A 965 -12.28 -5.79 -31.39
N GLN A 966 -11.00 -6.04 -31.07
CA GLN A 966 -10.45 -7.39 -30.97
C GLN A 966 -10.54 -7.94 -29.56
N ALA A 967 -10.38 -7.08 -28.53
CA ALA A 967 -10.50 -7.46 -27.13
C ALA A 967 -11.93 -7.84 -26.73
N GLY A 968 -12.94 -7.20 -27.34
CA GLY A 968 -14.35 -7.43 -27.04
C GLY A 968 -14.93 -6.43 -26.04
N GLU A 969 -14.46 -5.18 -26.10
CA GLU A 969 -15.00 -4.08 -25.31
C GLU A 969 -16.53 -3.95 -25.52
N GLY A 970 -17.27 -3.79 -24.43
CA GLY A 970 -18.73 -3.79 -24.41
C GLY A 970 -19.37 -5.15 -24.14
N VAL A 971 -18.61 -6.26 -24.17
CA VAL A 971 -19.15 -7.63 -23.99
C VAL A 971 -18.65 -8.27 -22.71
N GLN A 972 -19.34 -8.00 -21.61
CA GLN A 972 -19.03 -8.55 -20.28
C GLN A 972 -19.45 -10.02 -20.10
N PRO A 973 -18.87 -10.77 -19.13
CA PRO A 973 -17.77 -10.36 -18.23
C PRO A 973 -16.40 -10.40 -18.94
N TYR A 974 -15.44 -9.62 -18.46
CA TYR A 974 -14.05 -9.67 -18.94
C TYR A 974 -13.19 -10.62 -18.10
N TYR A 975 -12.05 -11.05 -18.64
CA TYR A 975 -11.06 -11.80 -17.86
C TYR A 975 -10.51 -10.94 -16.71
N GLY A 976 -10.37 -11.53 -15.52
CA GLY A 976 -9.99 -10.81 -14.30
C GLY A 976 -8.58 -10.20 -14.33
N ASN A 977 -7.71 -10.65 -15.24
CA ASN A 977 -6.40 -10.04 -15.48
C ASN A 977 -6.43 -8.85 -16.43
N ALA A 978 -7.53 -8.64 -17.14
CA ALA A 978 -7.72 -7.60 -18.15
C ALA A 978 -8.79 -6.55 -17.75
N ASP A 979 -9.29 -6.62 -16.51
CA ASP A 979 -10.36 -5.75 -16.01
C ASP A 979 -10.11 -5.37 -14.54
N ARG A 980 -9.23 -4.40 -14.34
CA ARG A 980 -8.68 -3.96 -13.06
C ARG A 980 -8.74 -2.46 -12.89
N PRO A 981 -9.16 -2.00 -11.70
CA PRO A 981 -9.37 -0.59 -11.46
C PRO A 981 -8.05 0.15 -11.63
N VAL A 982 -8.14 1.35 -12.18
CA VAL A 982 -7.00 2.26 -12.25
C VAL A 982 -6.57 2.59 -10.82
N MET A 983 -5.49 1.95 -10.38
CA MET A 983 -4.81 2.24 -9.13
C MET A 983 -3.51 2.93 -9.51
N ASN A 984 -3.27 4.15 -9.04
CA ASN A 984 -2.02 4.88 -9.30
C ASN A 984 -1.90 5.41 -10.75
N GLY A 985 -3.04 5.76 -11.37
CA GLY A 985 -3.06 6.27 -12.75
C GLY A 985 -2.86 5.20 -13.81
N ILE A 986 -2.76 3.93 -13.41
CA ILE A 986 -2.61 2.80 -14.31
C ILE A 986 -3.56 1.71 -13.79
N GLY A 987 -4.36 1.12 -14.66
CA GLY A 987 -5.21 -0.02 -14.39
C GLY A 987 -4.96 -1.05 -15.48
N ASP A 988 -5.71 -2.14 -15.46
CA ASP A 988 -5.80 -2.98 -16.65
C ASP A 988 -7.21 -2.88 -17.19
N ALA A 989 -7.39 -2.04 -18.20
CA ALA A 989 -8.66 -1.92 -18.91
C ALA A 989 -8.58 -2.57 -20.30
N CYS A 990 -7.71 -3.57 -20.51
CA CYS A 990 -7.62 -4.24 -21.80
C CYS A 990 -8.95 -4.91 -22.19
N HIS A 991 -9.80 -5.26 -21.23
CA HIS A 991 -11.18 -5.71 -21.40
C HIS A 991 -11.34 -6.88 -22.37
N ARG A 992 -10.48 -7.89 -22.23
CA ARG A 992 -10.56 -9.11 -23.02
C ARG A 992 -11.78 -9.94 -22.61
N SER A 993 -12.73 -10.06 -23.52
CA SER A 993 -13.97 -10.82 -23.34
C SER A 993 -13.80 -12.29 -23.77
N PRO A 994 -14.29 -13.27 -23.00
CA PRO A 994 -14.43 -14.65 -23.46
C PRO A 994 -15.44 -14.81 -24.61
N GLN A 995 -16.23 -13.76 -24.90
CA GLN A 995 -17.19 -13.71 -26.02
C GLN A 995 -16.67 -12.91 -27.22
N ALA A 996 -15.44 -12.39 -27.17
CA ALA A 996 -14.80 -11.77 -28.33
C ALA A 996 -14.67 -12.78 -29.48
N TYR A 997 -14.70 -12.28 -30.73
CA TYR A 997 -14.68 -13.10 -31.94
C TYR A 997 -13.49 -14.09 -31.94
N SER A 998 -12.37 -13.72 -31.30
CA SER A 998 -11.15 -14.50 -31.23
C SER A 998 -11.39 -15.88 -30.61
N ASN A 999 -12.19 -15.97 -29.54
CA ASN A 999 -12.54 -17.25 -28.91
C ASN A 999 -13.36 -18.13 -29.88
N THR A 1000 -14.26 -17.54 -30.66
CA THR A 1000 -15.07 -18.26 -31.67
C THR A 1000 -14.23 -18.76 -32.84
N VAL A 1001 -13.29 -17.94 -33.33
CA VAL A 1001 -12.33 -18.34 -34.36
C VAL A 1001 -11.43 -19.48 -33.86
N PHE A 1002 -10.94 -19.38 -32.62
CA PHE A 1002 -10.16 -20.45 -32.01
C PHE A 1002 -10.95 -21.76 -31.93
N ASN A 1003 -12.22 -21.70 -31.53
CA ASN A 1003 -13.09 -22.88 -31.47
C ASN A 1003 -13.25 -23.55 -32.84
N ALA A 1004 -13.37 -22.77 -33.92
CA ALA A 1004 -13.45 -23.29 -35.28
C ALA A 1004 -12.12 -23.93 -35.73
N LEU A 1005 -11.00 -23.25 -35.52
CA LEU A 1005 -9.65 -23.77 -35.82
C LEU A 1005 -9.38 -25.08 -35.08
N ARG A 1006 -9.67 -25.10 -33.77
CA ARG A 1006 -9.51 -26.29 -32.92
C ARG A 1006 -10.37 -27.47 -33.37
N ALA A 1007 -11.61 -27.23 -33.83
CA ALA A 1007 -12.48 -28.31 -34.26
C ALA A 1007 -11.87 -29.17 -35.40
N ALA A 1008 -10.98 -28.57 -36.20
CA ALA A 1008 -10.22 -29.29 -37.23
C ALA A 1008 -9.06 -30.12 -36.67
N HIS A 1009 -8.54 -29.77 -35.47
CA HIS A 1009 -7.35 -30.38 -34.85
C HIS A 1009 -7.48 -30.53 -33.31
N PRO A 1010 -8.43 -31.33 -32.80
CA PRO A 1010 -8.70 -31.38 -31.36
C PRO A 1010 -7.50 -31.90 -30.54
N GLY A 1011 -7.01 -31.12 -29.60
CA GLY A 1011 -5.94 -31.51 -28.67
C GLY A 1011 -4.52 -31.10 -29.12
N ASP A 1012 -4.38 -30.55 -30.33
CA ASP A 1012 -3.13 -30.03 -30.90
C ASP A 1012 -3.25 -28.50 -31.16
N ASP A 1013 -3.85 -27.79 -30.20
CA ASP A 1013 -4.30 -26.39 -30.34
C ASP A 1013 -3.83 -25.48 -29.19
N GLU A 1014 -3.41 -24.27 -29.53
CA GLU A 1014 -2.95 -23.20 -28.62
C GLU A 1014 -3.59 -21.85 -28.98
N PHE A 1015 -3.87 -21.05 -27.95
CA PHE A 1015 -4.51 -19.75 -28.08
C PHE A 1015 -3.89 -18.72 -27.14
N HIS A 1016 -3.50 -17.59 -27.71
CA HIS A 1016 -2.91 -16.47 -26.98
C HIS A 1016 -3.66 -15.19 -27.36
N PHE A 1017 -4.31 -14.58 -26.37
CA PHE A 1017 -5.22 -13.45 -26.57
C PHE A 1017 -4.64 -12.18 -25.95
N LEU A 1018 -4.06 -11.33 -26.81
CA LEU A 1018 -3.24 -10.19 -26.38
C LEU A 1018 -3.86 -8.84 -26.75
N ALA A 1019 -5.00 -8.84 -27.45
CA ALA A 1019 -5.71 -7.61 -27.78
C ALA A 1019 -6.03 -6.80 -26.51
N CYS A 1020 -6.02 -5.48 -26.63
CA CYS A 1020 -6.19 -4.58 -25.49
C CYS A 1020 -6.99 -3.34 -25.90
N SER A 1021 -8.06 -3.05 -25.16
CA SER A 1021 -8.85 -1.82 -25.35
C SER A 1021 -7.97 -0.57 -25.23
N GLY A 1022 -8.18 0.39 -26.15
CA GLY A 1022 -7.38 1.62 -26.23
C GLY A 1022 -6.09 1.53 -27.04
N ALA A 1023 -5.64 0.33 -27.41
CA ALA A 1023 -4.36 0.14 -28.08
C ALA A 1023 -4.24 0.92 -29.41
N VAL A 1024 -3.12 1.60 -29.60
CA VAL A 1024 -2.62 2.16 -30.86
C VAL A 1024 -1.53 1.25 -31.45
N ILE A 1025 -1.10 1.51 -32.69
CA ILE A 1025 -0.03 0.75 -33.35
C ILE A 1025 1.24 0.65 -32.47
N ASN A 1026 1.58 1.72 -31.72
CA ASN A 1026 2.75 1.72 -30.84
C ASN A 1026 2.60 0.83 -29.59
N ASP A 1027 1.39 0.43 -29.21
CA ASP A 1027 1.14 -0.53 -28.13
C ASP A 1027 1.27 -1.97 -28.63
N ILE A 1028 1.28 -2.16 -29.96
CA ILE A 1028 1.58 -3.44 -30.58
C ILE A 1028 3.10 -3.61 -30.70
N ASN A 1029 3.78 -2.67 -31.35
CA ASN A 1029 5.19 -2.82 -31.74
C ASN A 1029 6.17 -1.73 -31.26
N GLY A 1030 5.67 -0.74 -30.53
CA GLY A 1030 6.48 0.32 -29.93
C GLY A 1030 6.96 -0.03 -28.52
N GLN A 1031 7.61 0.93 -27.86
CA GLN A 1031 8.10 0.79 -26.48
C GLN A 1031 7.14 1.39 -25.45
N HIS A 1032 5.83 1.34 -25.72
CA HIS A 1032 4.80 1.95 -24.89
C HIS A 1032 4.04 0.86 -24.13
N TYR A 1033 4.05 0.93 -22.80
CA TYR A 1033 3.32 0.02 -21.93
C TYR A 1033 1.95 0.65 -21.66
N ASP A 1034 0.94 0.24 -22.42
CA ASP A 1034 -0.44 0.65 -22.18
C ASP A 1034 -1.10 -0.32 -21.18
N GLN A 1035 -1.97 0.20 -20.30
CA GLN A 1035 -2.63 -0.59 -19.24
C GLN A 1035 -1.67 -1.40 -18.34
N GLY A 1036 -0.38 -1.03 -18.29
CA GLY A 1036 0.68 -1.75 -17.57
C GLY A 1036 1.17 -3.03 -18.26
N GLU A 1037 0.57 -3.45 -19.37
CA GLU A 1037 0.99 -4.62 -20.14
C GLU A 1037 2.17 -4.33 -21.06
N VAL A 1038 3.00 -5.35 -21.32
CA VAL A 1038 4.08 -5.26 -22.31
C VAL A 1038 3.46 -5.16 -23.72
N PRO A 1039 4.04 -4.37 -24.65
CA PRO A 1039 3.52 -4.30 -26.02
C PRO A 1039 3.32 -5.69 -26.63
N GLN A 1040 2.23 -5.86 -27.37
CA GLN A 1040 1.71 -7.19 -27.71
C GLN A 1040 2.72 -8.08 -28.45
N LEU A 1041 3.59 -7.53 -29.32
CA LEU A 1041 4.62 -8.30 -30.01
C LEU A 1041 5.83 -8.66 -29.13
N TYR A 1042 6.07 -7.91 -28.05
CA TYR A 1042 7.20 -8.13 -27.14
C TYR A 1042 6.86 -9.03 -25.96
N GLN A 1043 5.63 -9.54 -25.88
CA GLN A 1043 5.25 -10.60 -24.95
C GLN A 1043 5.77 -12.00 -25.38
N ASN A 1044 6.39 -12.08 -26.57
CA ASN A 1044 7.06 -13.26 -27.12
C ASN A 1044 6.16 -14.47 -27.40
N TRP A 1045 4.88 -14.22 -27.71
CA TRP A 1045 3.91 -15.26 -28.12
C TRP A 1045 3.93 -15.60 -29.62
N LEU A 1046 4.53 -14.75 -30.47
CA LEU A 1046 4.72 -15.04 -31.89
C LEU A 1046 6.06 -15.75 -32.10
N ASP A 1047 6.03 -16.92 -32.73
CA ASP A 1047 7.25 -17.61 -33.15
C ASP A 1047 7.08 -18.45 -34.43
N GLU A 1048 8.10 -19.22 -34.79
CA GLU A 1048 8.10 -20.05 -36.00
C GLU A 1048 7.02 -21.14 -36.04
N ASN A 1049 6.36 -21.46 -34.93
CA ASN A 1049 5.27 -22.44 -34.86
C ASN A 1049 3.89 -21.81 -34.97
N THR A 1050 3.76 -20.48 -34.81
CA THR A 1050 2.48 -19.78 -34.93
C THR A 1050 1.87 -20.02 -36.30
N THR A 1051 0.61 -20.47 -36.32
CA THR A 1051 -0.10 -20.86 -37.55
C THR A 1051 -1.14 -19.85 -37.97
N ASN A 1052 -1.73 -19.10 -37.03
CA ASN A 1052 -2.73 -18.08 -37.31
C ASN A 1052 -2.47 -16.83 -36.47
N VAL A 1053 -2.63 -15.66 -37.08
CA VAL A 1053 -2.64 -14.37 -36.39
C VAL A 1053 -3.85 -13.59 -36.86
N THR A 1054 -4.65 -13.05 -35.93
CA THR A 1054 -5.62 -12.01 -36.26
C THR A 1054 -5.18 -10.68 -35.66
N ILE A 1055 -5.46 -9.60 -36.38
CA ILE A 1055 -5.22 -8.24 -35.90
C ILE A 1055 -6.23 -7.27 -36.48
N GLY A 1056 -6.67 -6.31 -35.67
CA GLY A 1056 -7.28 -5.06 -36.12
C GLY A 1056 -6.68 -3.93 -35.30
N ILE A 1057 -6.23 -2.87 -35.96
CA ILE A 1057 -5.55 -1.77 -35.30
C ILE A 1057 -5.61 -0.52 -36.19
N GLY A 1058 -5.58 0.65 -35.57
CA GLY A 1058 -5.52 1.95 -36.25
C GLY A 1058 -6.74 2.83 -36.01
N GLY A 1059 -7.83 2.31 -35.45
CA GLY A 1059 -8.99 3.12 -35.05
C GLY A 1059 -8.62 4.17 -33.99
N ASN A 1060 -7.85 3.78 -32.99
CA ASN A 1060 -7.33 4.70 -31.96
C ASN A 1060 -6.28 5.66 -32.53
N ASP A 1061 -5.38 5.21 -33.42
CA ASP A 1061 -4.43 6.10 -34.12
C ASP A 1061 -5.13 7.15 -35.01
N SER A 1062 -6.32 6.81 -35.52
CA SER A 1062 -7.22 7.70 -36.29
C SER A 1062 -8.13 8.54 -35.38
N ARG A 1063 -7.89 8.55 -34.07
CA ARG A 1063 -8.55 9.43 -33.10
C ARG A 1063 -10.08 9.25 -33.03
N PHE A 1064 -10.62 8.12 -33.48
CA PHE A 1064 -12.07 7.90 -33.59
C PHE A 1064 -12.82 8.11 -32.27
N SER A 1065 -12.28 7.62 -31.16
CA SER A 1065 -12.88 7.81 -29.82
C SER A 1065 -12.97 9.30 -29.43
N THR A 1066 -11.93 10.08 -29.73
CA THR A 1066 -11.92 11.53 -29.50
C THR A 1066 -12.91 12.26 -30.40
N ILE A 1067 -13.06 11.81 -31.65
CA ILE A 1067 -14.02 12.37 -32.59
C ILE A 1067 -15.45 12.05 -32.15
N VAL A 1068 -15.75 10.80 -31.76
CA VAL A 1068 -17.04 10.41 -31.20
C VAL A 1068 -17.38 11.25 -29.97
N GLN A 1069 -16.42 11.46 -29.07
CA GLN A 1069 -16.60 12.34 -27.91
C GLN A 1069 -16.98 13.77 -28.33
N ALA A 1070 -16.19 14.38 -29.21
CA ALA A 1070 -16.37 15.78 -29.61
C ALA A 1070 -17.62 16.00 -30.50
N CYS A 1071 -17.95 15.06 -31.37
CA CYS A 1071 -19.04 15.16 -32.35
C CYS A 1071 -20.39 14.68 -31.81
N LEU A 1072 -20.42 13.71 -30.89
CA LEU A 1072 -21.66 13.09 -30.41
C LEU A 1072 -21.92 13.39 -28.94
N LEU A 1073 -20.95 13.10 -28.06
CA LEU A 1073 -21.17 13.11 -26.61
C LEU A 1073 -21.21 14.53 -26.03
N ASP A 1074 -20.36 15.43 -26.51
CA ASP A 1074 -20.38 16.84 -26.10
C ASP A 1074 -21.68 17.54 -26.57
N ASN A 1075 -22.20 17.14 -27.73
CA ASN A 1075 -23.49 17.58 -28.25
C ASN A 1075 -24.67 17.14 -27.37
N LEU A 1076 -24.62 15.93 -26.79
CA LEU A 1076 -25.61 15.48 -25.81
C LEU A 1076 -25.54 16.27 -24.50
N SER A 1077 -24.34 16.60 -24.00
CA SER A 1077 -24.17 17.39 -22.76
C SER A 1077 -24.72 18.83 -22.87
N SER A 1078 -24.58 19.43 -24.06
CA SER A 1078 -25.11 20.76 -24.36
C SER A 1078 -26.64 20.76 -24.60
N ALA A 1079 -27.20 19.68 -25.14
CA ALA A 1079 -28.64 19.52 -25.37
C ALA A 1079 -29.47 19.50 -24.07
N PHE A 1080 -28.91 19.05 -22.94
CA PHE A 1080 -29.60 19.05 -21.64
C PHE A 1080 -29.46 20.36 -20.86
N SER A 1081 -28.52 21.24 -21.21
CA SER A 1081 -28.23 22.46 -20.45
C SER A 1081 -28.74 23.76 -21.10
N GLN A 1082 -28.96 23.82 -22.42
CA GLN A 1082 -29.54 25.01 -23.08
C GLN A 1082 -30.38 24.67 -24.33
N LEU A 1083 -31.60 25.22 -24.39
CA LEU A 1083 -32.31 25.47 -25.66
C LEU A 1083 -31.67 26.72 -26.29
N PRO A 1084 -31.06 26.68 -27.48
CA PRO A 1084 -31.39 25.82 -28.62
C PRO A 1084 -30.33 24.74 -28.94
N LEU A 1085 -30.77 23.69 -29.63
CA LEU A 1085 -30.05 22.52 -30.17
C LEU A 1085 -28.91 22.89 -31.16
N ASN A 1086 -27.93 23.65 -30.69
CA ASN A 1086 -26.73 24.04 -31.44
C ASN A 1086 -25.50 23.60 -30.65
N GLY A 1087 -25.36 22.30 -30.41
CA GLY A 1087 -24.05 21.76 -30.08
C GLY A 1087 -23.06 22.04 -31.23
N PRO A 1088 -21.73 22.03 -31.00
CA PRO A 1088 -20.76 22.19 -32.08
C PRO A 1088 -21.08 21.27 -33.26
N ASN A 1089 -21.41 21.87 -34.42
CA ASN A 1089 -21.46 21.15 -35.67
C ASN A 1089 -20.01 20.79 -36.02
N CYS A 1090 -19.54 19.60 -35.62
CA CYS A 1090 -18.17 19.20 -35.89
C CYS A 1090 -17.89 18.99 -37.40
N MET A 1091 -18.94 19.00 -38.22
CA MET A 1091 -18.87 19.04 -39.68
C MET A 1091 -18.75 20.46 -40.25
N ALA A 1092 -18.73 21.49 -39.40
CA ALA A 1092 -18.50 22.87 -39.83
C ALA A 1092 -17.10 23.03 -40.43
N SER A 1093 -16.97 23.87 -41.45
CA SER A 1093 -15.72 24.10 -42.18
C SER A 1093 -14.61 24.74 -41.34
N ASP A 1094 -14.92 25.21 -40.14
CA ASP A 1094 -14.01 25.86 -39.19
C ASP A 1094 -13.91 25.08 -37.86
N PHE A 1095 -14.44 23.86 -37.77
CA PHE A 1095 -14.29 23.03 -36.58
C PHE A 1095 -12.92 22.34 -36.56
N HIS A 1096 -12.13 22.58 -35.51
CA HIS A 1096 -10.83 21.95 -35.29
C HIS A 1096 -10.90 21.01 -34.08
N LEU A 1097 -10.48 19.75 -34.25
CA LEU A 1097 -10.38 18.80 -33.14
C LEU A 1097 -9.23 19.21 -32.21
N THR A 1098 -9.44 19.08 -30.90
CA THR A 1098 -8.34 19.17 -29.92
C THR A 1098 -7.96 17.76 -29.50
N PHE A 1099 -6.71 17.37 -29.74
CA PHE A 1099 -6.18 16.05 -29.39
C PHE A 1099 -4.96 16.23 -28.49
N ASN A 1100 -4.93 15.57 -27.32
CA ASN A 1100 -3.87 15.70 -26.31
C ASN A 1100 -3.46 17.16 -26.00
N GLY A 1101 -4.48 18.03 -25.84
CA GLY A 1101 -4.29 19.45 -25.54
C GLY A 1101 -3.79 20.32 -26.70
N THR A 1102 -3.66 19.75 -27.90
CA THR A 1102 -3.23 20.46 -29.11
C THR A 1102 -4.38 20.59 -30.10
N VAL A 1103 -4.63 21.81 -30.59
CA VAL A 1103 -5.66 22.07 -31.60
C VAL A 1103 -5.10 21.74 -32.99
N ASP A 1104 -5.89 21.01 -33.78
CA ASP A 1104 -5.52 20.64 -35.13
C ASP A 1104 -5.25 21.87 -36.02
N PRO A 1105 -4.26 21.81 -36.94
CA PRO A 1105 -3.92 22.94 -37.80
C PRO A 1105 -4.92 23.15 -38.96
N GLN A 1106 -5.75 22.15 -39.26
CA GLN A 1106 -6.80 22.19 -40.29
C GLN A 1106 -8.14 21.73 -39.69
N PRO A 1107 -9.28 22.10 -40.31
CA PRO A 1107 -10.58 21.61 -39.87
C PRO A 1107 -10.66 20.08 -39.89
N LEU A 1108 -11.50 19.48 -39.04
CA LEU A 1108 -11.64 18.03 -38.87
C LEU A 1108 -11.81 17.29 -40.20
N THR A 1109 -12.66 17.83 -41.09
CA THR A 1109 -12.98 17.26 -42.41
C THR A 1109 -11.80 17.24 -43.39
N VAL A 1110 -10.71 17.97 -43.09
CA VAL A 1110 -9.47 17.99 -43.86
C VAL A 1110 -8.34 17.28 -43.11
N GLN A 1111 -8.24 17.51 -41.81
CA GLN A 1111 -7.15 17.00 -40.99
C GLN A 1111 -7.25 15.50 -40.76
N GLU A 1112 -8.44 14.97 -40.43
CA GLU A 1112 -8.59 13.55 -40.12
C GLU A 1112 -8.28 12.66 -41.34
N PRO A 1113 -8.69 13.04 -42.57
CA PRO A 1113 -8.22 12.33 -43.74
C PRO A 1113 -6.68 12.27 -43.88
N ILE A 1114 -5.96 13.32 -43.50
CA ILE A 1114 -4.50 13.33 -43.56
C ILE A 1114 -3.91 12.37 -42.50
N VAL A 1115 -4.50 12.33 -41.31
CA VAL A 1115 -4.08 11.45 -40.21
C VAL A 1115 -4.26 9.98 -40.60
N ILE A 1116 -5.44 9.59 -41.09
CA ILE A 1116 -5.74 8.22 -41.53
C ILE A 1116 -4.78 7.76 -42.64
N ASP A 1117 -4.56 8.57 -43.68
CA ASP A 1117 -3.65 8.21 -44.78
C ASP A 1117 -2.20 8.04 -44.31
N GLY A 1118 -1.81 8.83 -43.31
CA GLY A 1118 -0.48 8.79 -42.69
C GLY A 1118 -0.18 7.48 -41.95
N LEU A 1119 -1.17 6.65 -41.65
CA LEU A 1119 -0.99 5.38 -40.94
C LEU A 1119 -0.35 4.29 -41.81
N LYS A 1120 -0.53 4.36 -43.14
CA LYS A 1120 -0.15 3.29 -44.07
C LYS A 1120 1.30 2.79 -43.88
N PRO A 1121 2.34 3.63 -43.80
CA PRO A 1121 3.71 3.14 -43.63
C PRO A 1121 3.94 2.43 -42.29
N ARG A 1122 3.25 2.85 -41.22
CA ARG A 1122 3.34 2.22 -39.90
C ARG A 1122 2.66 0.85 -39.90
N LEU A 1123 1.51 0.74 -40.57
CA LEU A 1123 0.79 -0.53 -40.76
C LEU A 1123 1.59 -1.52 -41.62
N VAL A 1124 2.21 -1.05 -42.71
CA VAL A 1124 3.11 -1.87 -43.54
C VAL A 1124 4.25 -2.46 -42.70
N ALA A 1125 4.92 -1.60 -41.91
CA ALA A 1125 6.01 -2.03 -41.03
C ALA A 1125 5.54 -3.02 -39.96
N LEU A 1126 4.36 -2.79 -39.38
CA LEU A 1126 3.76 -3.69 -38.39
C LEU A 1126 3.51 -5.09 -38.97
N TYR A 1127 2.86 -5.19 -40.13
CA TYR A 1127 2.58 -6.49 -40.75
C TYR A 1127 3.86 -7.22 -41.18
N GLN A 1128 4.87 -6.50 -41.64
CA GLN A 1128 6.20 -7.05 -41.91
C GLN A 1128 6.87 -7.59 -40.65
N GLN A 1129 6.74 -6.88 -39.53
CA GLN A 1129 7.27 -7.32 -38.26
C GLN A 1129 6.56 -8.58 -37.73
N ILE A 1130 5.22 -8.62 -37.78
CA ILE A 1130 4.44 -9.80 -37.40
C ILE A 1130 4.88 -11.02 -38.24
N HIS A 1131 5.00 -10.88 -39.56
CA HIS A 1131 5.46 -11.96 -40.43
C HIS A 1131 6.90 -12.38 -40.12
N SER A 1132 7.78 -11.45 -39.74
CA SER A 1132 9.16 -11.80 -39.38
C SER A 1132 9.24 -12.64 -38.10
N LEU A 1133 8.33 -12.43 -37.14
CA LEU A 1133 8.25 -13.19 -35.89
C LEU A 1133 7.52 -14.53 -36.10
N ALA A 1134 6.46 -14.53 -36.92
CA ALA A 1134 5.63 -15.68 -37.24
C ALA A 1134 5.60 -15.96 -38.77
N PRO A 1135 6.72 -16.46 -39.35
CA PRO A 1135 6.86 -16.60 -40.80
C PRO A 1135 5.93 -17.63 -41.44
N ASN A 1136 5.38 -18.54 -40.64
CA ASN A 1136 4.47 -19.59 -41.10
C ASN A 1136 2.99 -19.26 -40.85
N ALA A 1137 2.69 -18.15 -40.19
CA ALA A 1137 1.32 -17.81 -39.81
C ALA A 1137 0.51 -17.25 -40.99
N LYS A 1138 -0.76 -17.65 -41.07
CA LYS A 1138 -1.77 -16.92 -41.82
C LYS A 1138 -2.14 -15.67 -41.04
N ILE A 1139 -1.78 -14.50 -41.57
CA ILE A 1139 -2.10 -13.20 -40.95
C ILE A 1139 -3.42 -12.70 -41.55
N THR A 1140 -4.44 -12.57 -40.71
CA THR A 1140 -5.76 -12.03 -41.07
C THR A 1140 -5.95 -10.67 -40.41
N VAL A 1141 -6.13 -9.64 -41.22
CA VAL A 1141 -6.34 -8.27 -40.77
C VAL A 1141 -7.83 -7.93 -40.89
N LEU A 1142 -8.51 -7.74 -39.77
CA LEU A 1142 -9.93 -7.35 -39.74
C LEU A 1142 -10.04 -5.82 -39.79
N GLY A 1143 -10.86 -5.30 -40.70
CA GLY A 1143 -11.24 -3.89 -40.77
C GLY A 1143 -12.26 -3.48 -39.70
N TYR A 1144 -12.81 -2.28 -39.81
CA TYR A 1144 -13.85 -1.78 -38.90
C TYR A 1144 -15.20 -1.66 -39.61
N PRO A 1145 -16.31 -2.09 -38.96
CA PRO A 1145 -17.64 -1.89 -39.52
C PRO A 1145 -18.05 -0.41 -39.49
N HIS A 1146 -19.10 -0.05 -40.24
CA HIS A 1146 -19.74 1.24 -40.06
C HIS A 1146 -20.39 1.29 -38.67
N ILE A 1147 -19.90 2.18 -37.81
CA ILE A 1147 -20.34 2.24 -36.41
C ILE A 1147 -21.78 2.71 -36.23
N VAL A 1148 -22.34 3.43 -37.22
CA VAL A 1148 -23.70 3.98 -37.20
C VAL A 1148 -24.34 3.74 -38.57
N THR A 1149 -25.64 3.43 -38.60
CA THR A 1149 -26.38 3.31 -39.86
C THR A 1149 -26.39 4.63 -40.65
N THR A 1150 -26.17 4.55 -41.97
CA THR A 1150 -26.40 5.68 -42.90
C THR A 1150 -27.84 5.72 -43.44
N GLY A 1151 -28.66 4.73 -43.05
CA GLY A 1151 -30.05 4.59 -43.43
C GLY A 1151 -31.01 5.41 -42.56
N SER A 1152 -32.22 4.88 -42.35
CA SER A 1152 -33.21 5.55 -41.49
C SER A 1152 -32.83 5.38 -40.02
N LEU A 1153 -32.43 6.47 -39.36
CA LEU A 1153 -32.11 6.49 -37.94
C LEU A 1153 -33.36 6.26 -37.07
N ARG A 1154 -33.20 5.55 -35.95
CA ARG A 1154 -34.22 5.42 -34.90
C ARG A 1154 -34.60 6.81 -34.34
N LEU A 1155 -35.90 7.09 -34.23
CA LEU A 1155 -36.44 8.38 -33.74
C LEU A 1155 -36.34 8.52 -32.21
N ASP A 1156 -35.11 8.55 -31.68
CA ASP A 1156 -34.79 8.75 -30.27
C ASP A 1156 -33.54 9.65 -30.09
N ILE A 1157 -32.78 9.44 -29.00
CA ILE A 1157 -31.50 10.11 -28.72
C ILE A 1157 -30.53 10.08 -29.91
N CYS A 1158 -30.60 9.06 -30.77
CA CYS A 1158 -29.80 8.94 -31.98
C CYS A 1158 -30.08 10.06 -32.98
N THR A 1159 -31.35 10.44 -33.20
CA THR A 1159 -31.69 11.56 -34.11
C THR A 1159 -31.40 12.95 -33.53
N VAL A 1160 -31.16 13.03 -32.22
CA VAL A 1160 -30.75 14.27 -31.55
C VAL A 1160 -29.23 14.46 -31.62
N ALA A 1161 -28.46 13.38 -31.53
CA ALA A 1161 -27.00 13.41 -31.53
C ALA A 1161 -26.37 13.24 -32.91
N ILE A 1162 -27.01 12.49 -33.81
CA ILE A 1162 -26.47 12.09 -35.11
C ILE A 1162 -27.37 12.61 -36.22
N ASN A 1163 -26.80 13.41 -37.12
CA ASN A 1163 -27.45 13.82 -38.35
C ASN A 1163 -26.91 13.00 -39.55
N PRO A 1164 -27.61 12.97 -40.70
CA PRO A 1164 -27.20 12.17 -41.85
C PRO A 1164 -25.81 12.50 -42.39
N ASP A 1165 -25.39 13.78 -42.36
CA ASP A 1165 -24.07 14.20 -42.84
C ASP A 1165 -22.95 13.64 -41.95
N LEU A 1166 -23.16 13.64 -40.63
CA LEU A 1166 -22.23 13.08 -39.66
C LEU A 1166 -22.19 11.54 -39.73
N ALA A 1167 -23.35 10.88 -39.87
CA ALA A 1167 -23.41 9.43 -40.06
C ALA A 1167 -22.67 9.01 -41.34
N GLN A 1168 -22.89 9.73 -42.44
CA GLN A 1168 -22.17 9.50 -43.70
C GLN A 1168 -20.66 9.75 -43.55
N TRP A 1169 -20.27 10.81 -42.84
CA TRP A 1169 -18.86 11.09 -42.61
C TRP A 1169 -18.17 10.00 -41.78
N PHE A 1170 -18.81 9.44 -40.75
CA PHE A 1170 -18.27 8.29 -40.02
C PHE A 1170 -18.08 7.07 -40.92
N ALA A 1171 -19.06 6.78 -41.80
CA ALA A 1171 -18.95 5.71 -42.79
C ALA A 1171 -17.78 5.97 -43.77
N ASP A 1172 -17.64 7.19 -44.28
CA ASP A 1172 -16.56 7.58 -45.19
C ASP A 1172 -15.18 7.45 -44.52
N MET A 1173 -15.05 7.80 -43.23
CA MET A 1173 -13.79 7.64 -42.50
C MET A 1173 -13.47 6.18 -42.19
N ALA A 1174 -14.48 5.36 -41.85
CA ALA A 1174 -14.31 3.92 -41.68
C ALA A 1174 -13.86 3.26 -43.00
N ASP A 1175 -14.53 3.55 -44.11
CA ASP A 1175 -14.17 3.07 -45.45
C ASP A 1175 -12.75 3.49 -45.84
N ARG A 1176 -12.35 4.71 -45.46
CA ARG A 1176 -11.02 5.22 -45.77
C ARG A 1176 -9.94 4.56 -44.92
N LEU A 1177 -10.18 4.34 -43.63
CA LEU A 1177 -9.28 3.57 -42.77
C LEU A 1177 -9.12 2.14 -43.30
N ASP A 1178 -10.23 1.47 -43.64
CA ASP A 1178 -10.22 0.13 -44.23
C ASP A 1178 -9.48 0.08 -45.58
N SER A 1179 -9.62 1.11 -46.41
CA SER A 1179 -8.86 1.25 -47.66
C SER A 1179 -7.36 1.39 -47.41
N VAL A 1180 -6.95 2.23 -46.45
CA VAL A 1180 -5.54 2.39 -46.04
C VAL A 1180 -4.99 1.07 -45.50
N THR A 1181 -5.75 0.39 -44.65
CA THR A 1181 -5.40 -0.91 -44.07
C THR A 1181 -5.24 -1.99 -45.16
N SER A 1182 -6.19 -2.10 -46.08
CA SER A 1182 -6.13 -3.03 -47.22
C SER A 1182 -4.94 -2.77 -48.15
N GLN A 1183 -4.65 -1.49 -48.41
CA GLN A 1183 -3.46 -1.09 -49.17
C GLN A 1183 -2.16 -1.42 -48.41
N ALA A 1184 -2.12 -1.24 -47.09
CA ALA A 1184 -0.97 -1.59 -46.27
C ALA A 1184 -0.74 -3.11 -46.25
N VAL A 1185 -1.81 -3.92 -46.15
CA VAL A 1185 -1.74 -5.39 -46.28
C VAL A 1185 -1.14 -5.80 -47.62
N SER A 1186 -1.61 -5.18 -48.71
CA SER A 1186 -1.11 -5.46 -50.06
C SER A 1186 0.36 -5.04 -50.23
N GLU A 1187 0.75 -3.87 -49.70
CA GLU A 1187 2.11 -3.32 -49.82
C GLU A 1187 3.11 -4.02 -48.91
N ALA A 1188 2.69 -4.54 -47.76
CA ALA A 1188 3.56 -5.30 -46.86
C ALA A 1188 4.17 -6.53 -47.55
N GLY A 1189 3.44 -7.14 -48.50
CA GLY A 1189 3.95 -8.24 -49.32
C GLY A 1189 4.19 -9.54 -48.55
N VAL A 1190 3.55 -9.71 -47.40
CA VAL A 1190 3.77 -10.83 -46.46
C VAL A 1190 2.71 -11.92 -46.51
N GLY A 1191 1.81 -11.88 -47.51
CA GLY A 1191 0.72 -12.85 -47.63
C GLY A 1191 -0.39 -12.69 -46.59
N ALA A 1192 -0.47 -11.52 -45.92
CA ALA A 1192 -1.60 -11.17 -45.06
C ALA A 1192 -2.88 -10.96 -45.88
N THR A 1193 -4.04 -11.26 -45.29
CA THR A 1193 -5.36 -11.12 -45.91
C THR A 1193 -6.19 -10.08 -45.16
N PHE A 1194 -6.74 -9.12 -45.89
CA PHE A 1194 -7.68 -8.15 -45.32
C PHE A 1194 -9.12 -8.67 -45.40
N VAL A 1195 -9.83 -8.62 -44.28
CA VAL A 1195 -11.25 -8.99 -44.15
C VAL A 1195 -12.04 -7.72 -43.85
N ASN A 1196 -12.93 -7.37 -44.78
CA ASN A 1196 -13.78 -6.18 -44.67
C ASN A 1196 -15.14 -6.55 -44.04
N PRO A 1197 -15.49 -6.02 -42.86
CA PRO A 1197 -16.77 -6.30 -42.21
C PRO A 1197 -17.94 -5.46 -42.74
N VAL A 1198 -17.70 -4.37 -43.46
CA VAL A 1198 -18.71 -3.37 -43.84
C VAL A 1198 -19.94 -4.00 -44.52
N SER A 1199 -19.75 -4.86 -45.53
CA SER A 1199 -20.90 -5.44 -46.24
C SER A 1199 -21.76 -6.37 -45.38
N THR A 1200 -21.17 -6.94 -44.33
CA THR A 1200 -21.85 -7.84 -43.39
C THR A 1200 -22.67 -7.06 -42.37
N PHE A 1201 -22.15 -5.92 -41.91
CA PHE A 1201 -22.84 -5.06 -40.95
C PHE A 1201 -23.85 -4.10 -41.63
N SER A 1202 -23.57 -3.63 -42.85
CA SER A 1202 -24.40 -2.64 -43.56
C SER A 1202 -25.30 -3.24 -44.65
N GLY A 1203 -25.43 -4.57 -44.67
CA GLY A 1203 -26.40 -5.26 -45.54
C GLY A 1203 -27.85 -5.02 -45.09
N PRO A 1204 -28.88 -5.46 -45.83
CA PRO A 1204 -30.24 -5.48 -45.32
C PRO A 1204 -30.51 -6.78 -44.52
N PRO A 1205 -30.91 -6.71 -43.23
CA PRO A 1205 -31.08 -5.50 -42.40
C PRO A 1205 -29.74 -4.91 -41.92
N ASP A 1206 -29.70 -3.58 -41.75
CA ASP A 1206 -28.51 -2.84 -41.32
C ASP A 1206 -28.31 -3.01 -39.82
N HIS A 1207 -27.10 -3.42 -39.44
CA HIS A 1207 -26.67 -3.77 -38.09
C HIS A 1207 -25.80 -2.71 -37.40
N GLY A 1208 -25.60 -1.54 -38.00
CA GLY A 1208 -24.94 -0.40 -37.36
C GLY A 1208 -25.74 0.15 -36.17
N ALA A 1209 -25.09 0.92 -35.29
CA ALA A 1209 -25.80 1.55 -34.17
C ALA A 1209 -26.89 2.50 -34.69
N CYS A 1210 -27.94 2.69 -33.89
CA CYS A 1210 -29.08 3.55 -34.19
C CYS A 1210 -29.94 3.09 -35.39
N THR A 1211 -29.87 1.81 -35.77
CA THR A 1211 -30.75 1.22 -36.79
C THR A 1211 -32.22 1.28 -36.36
N PHE A 1212 -33.14 1.37 -37.33
CA PHE A 1212 -34.54 1.68 -37.10
C PHE A 1212 -35.29 0.61 -36.29
N HIS A 1213 -34.86 -0.65 -36.38
CA HIS A 1213 -35.50 -1.79 -35.74
C HIS A 1213 -34.72 -2.24 -34.50
N ASP A 1214 -35.38 -2.17 -33.33
CA ASP A 1214 -34.81 -2.68 -32.08
C ASP A 1214 -34.45 -4.17 -32.22
N GLY A 1215 -33.20 -4.53 -31.90
CA GLY A 1215 -32.68 -5.90 -31.98
C GLY A 1215 -31.93 -6.24 -33.26
N ASP A 1216 -31.89 -5.33 -34.25
CA ASP A 1216 -31.03 -5.48 -35.42
C ASP A 1216 -29.61 -4.90 -35.19
N GLU A 1217 -29.35 -4.15 -34.11
CA GLU A 1217 -28.01 -3.62 -33.82
C GLU A 1217 -27.01 -4.73 -33.48
N TRP A 1218 -25.86 -4.75 -34.15
CA TRP A 1218 -24.66 -5.51 -33.76
C TRP A 1218 -23.54 -4.62 -33.25
N ILE A 1219 -23.70 -3.31 -33.39
CA ILE A 1219 -22.86 -2.29 -32.77
C ILE A 1219 -23.68 -1.65 -31.65
N ASN A 1220 -23.14 -1.68 -30.44
CA ASN A 1220 -23.75 -0.99 -29.30
C ASN A 1220 -23.97 0.48 -29.65
N SER A 1221 -25.17 0.98 -29.41
CA SER A 1221 -25.44 2.42 -29.37
C SER A 1221 -24.73 3.08 -28.17
N LEU A 1222 -25.31 4.11 -27.55
CA LEU A 1222 -24.75 4.67 -26.31
C LEU A 1222 -24.95 3.70 -25.14
N VAL A 1223 -23.86 3.20 -24.56
CA VAL A 1223 -23.89 2.50 -23.27
C VAL A 1223 -23.90 3.58 -22.18
N PRO A 1224 -25.01 3.80 -21.44
CA PRO A 1224 -25.11 4.96 -20.56
C PRO A 1224 -24.18 4.88 -19.35
N HIS A 1225 -23.84 3.66 -18.92
CA HIS A 1225 -22.97 3.43 -17.79
C HIS A 1225 -22.38 2.03 -17.90
N SER A 1226 -21.10 1.89 -17.56
CA SER A 1226 -20.46 0.60 -17.35
C SER A 1226 -19.84 0.58 -15.96
N SER A 1227 -20.06 -0.52 -15.25
CA SER A 1227 -19.41 -0.83 -13.97
C SER A 1227 -18.70 -2.16 -14.11
N THR A 1228 -17.38 -2.14 -14.03
CA THR A 1228 -16.49 -3.31 -14.20
C THR A 1228 -15.42 -3.33 -13.13
N GLY A 1229 -14.54 -4.34 -13.16
CA GLY A 1229 -13.36 -4.37 -12.31
C GLY A 1229 -12.52 -3.10 -12.48
N SER A 1230 -12.39 -2.58 -13.71
CA SER A 1230 -11.66 -1.36 -14.06
C SER A 1230 -12.26 -0.03 -13.59
N GLY A 1231 -13.46 -0.07 -13.03
CA GLY A 1231 -14.11 1.07 -12.40
C GLY A 1231 -15.46 1.39 -13.01
N SER A 1232 -15.86 2.65 -12.86
CA SER A 1232 -17.17 3.15 -13.30
C SER A 1232 -16.99 4.27 -14.30
N THR A 1233 -17.59 4.13 -15.48
CA THR A 1233 -17.51 5.08 -16.59
C THR A 1233 -18.90 5.49 -17.03
N ASN A 1234 -19.05 6.76 -17.43
CA ASN A 1234 -20.29 7.31 -17.98
C ASN A 1234 -19.95 8.36 -19.06
N PRO A 1235 -20.28 8.11 -20.34
CA PRO A 1235 -20.86 6.86 -20.84
C PRO A 1235 -19.88 5.68 -20.73
N GLY A 1236 -20.40 4.45 -20.82
CA GLY A 1236 -19.59 3.24 -20.78
C GLY A 1236 -18.72 3.06 -22.04
N PRO A 1237 -17.49 2.52 -21.93
CA PRO A 1237 -16.53 2.37 -23.02
C PRO A 1237 -17.01 1.42 -24.13
N GLY A 1238 -17.94 0.51 -23.83
CA GLY A 1238 -18.59 -0.35 -24.83
C GLY A 1238 -19.46 0.37 -25.85
N SER A 1239 -19.65 1.69 -25.73
CA SER A 1239 -20.39 2.47 -26.74
C SER A 1239 -19.73 2.36 -28.11
N PHE A 1240 -20.52 2.15 -29.16
CA PHE A 1240 -20.05 2.01 -30.56
C PHE A 1240 -19.13 0.82 -30.85
N HIS A 1241 -19.04 -0.14 -29.93
CA HIS A 1241 -18.31 -1.40 -30.13
C HIS A 1241 -19.26 -2.54 -30.52
N PRO A 1242 -18.77 -3.60 -31.19
CA PRO A 1242 -19.58 -4.78 -31.46
C PRO A 1242 -20.15 -5.40 -30.19
N ASP A 1243 -21.40 -5.83 -30.25
CA ASP A 1243 -21.97 -6.69 -29.23
C ASP A 1243 -21.61 -8.17 -29.49
N ALA A 1244 -22.17 -9.08 -28.69
CA ALA A 1244 -21.90 -10.52 -28.86
C ALA A 1244 -22.31 -11.05 -30.25
N ALA A 1245 -23.36 -10.49 -30.88
CA ALA A 1245 -23.79 -10.89 -32.21
C ALA A 1245 -22.84 -10.34 -33.28
N GLY A 1246 -22.39 -9.09 -33.14
CA GLY A 1246 -21.37 -8.48 -33.99
C GLY A 1246 -20.05 -9.26 -33.99
N HIS A 1247 -19.55 -9.65 -32.81
CA HIS A 1247 -18.38 -10.53 -32.72
C HIS A 1247 -18.61 -11.90 -33.36
N GLY A 1248 -19.84 -12.44 -33.29
CA GLY A 1248 -20.21 -13.66 -34.00
C GLY A 1248 -20.11 -13.50 -35.53
N ALA A 1249 -20.52 -12.35 -36.06
CA ALA A 1249 -20.42 -12.04 -37.49
C ALA A 1249 -18.96 -11.86 -37.94
N ASP A 1250 -18.14 -11.15 -37.16
CA ASP A 1250 -16.71 -10.99 -37.42
C ASP A 1250 -15.99 -12.36 -37.43
N ALA A 1251 -16.30 -13.22 -36.47
CA ALA A 1251 -15.76 -14.58 -36.43
C ALA A 1251 -16.15 -15.37 -37.69
N GLY A 1252 -17.39 -15.23 -38.18
CA GLY A 1252 -17.86 -15.86 -39.41
C GLY A 1252 -17.07 -15.43 -40.64
N LEU A 1253 -16.75 -14.13 -40.75
CA LEU A 1253 -15.94 -13.59 -41.84
C LEU A 1253 -14.50 -14.09 -41.80
N ILE A 1254 -13.90 -14.10 -40.61
CA ILE A 1254 -12.53 -14.59 -40.41
C ILE A 1254 -12.46 -16.09 -40.72
N ASN A 1255 -13.40 -16.89 -40.21
CA ASN A 1255 -13.47 -18.33 -40.48
C ASN A 1255 -13.58 -18.62 -41.98
N ALA A 1256 -14.41 -17.86 -42.70
CA ALA A 1256 -14.52 -17.97 -44.16
C ALA A 1256 -13.19 -17.66 -44.86
N SER A 1257 -12.45 -16.65 -44.40
CA SER A 1257 -11.12 -16.30 -44.91
C SER A 1257 -10.06 -17.38 -44.61
N LEU A 1258 -10.15 -18.03 -43.44
CA LEU A 1258 -9.23 -19.08 -43.03
C LEU A 1258 -9.57 -20.44 -43.65
N GLY A 1259 -10.82 -20.62 -44.10
CA GLY A 1259 -11.35 -21.84 -44.71
C GLY A 1259 -11.76 -22.91 -43.71
N VAL A 1260 -12.30 -22.51 -42.55
CA VAL A 1260 -12.69 -23.39 -41.44
C VAL A 1260 -14.16 -23.27 -41.05
#